data_AF-A0A085A4M8-F1
#
_entry.id   AF-A0A085A4M8-F1
#
_cell.length_a   1.000
_cell.length_b   1.000
_cell.length_c   1.000
_cell.angle_alpha   90.00
_cell.angle_beta   90.00
_cell.angle_gamma   90.00
#
_symmetry.space_group_name_H-M   'P 1'
#
loop_
_entity.id
_entity.type
_entity.pdbx_description
1 polymer ?
#
loop_
_entity_poly.entity_id
_entity_poly.type
_entity_poly.pdbx_seq_one_letter_code
_entity_poly.pdbx_strand_id
1 'polypeptide(L)'
;MKVNQLTKVLASAGLLCATLPAFALEAWNGQEGSTTYEVIFDSGVYSNIWWVGKDNCPGEAASDEANNPWRYQRAATSAEIEQYGNPTSCEISDGDGDSTAAAFQGTATYAANDIVSYNGANYITSAAVAANSFVPGEGNPWVQYKEVPVWSSATAYAGGDIVQKDGQQYQALFFTQGEDPSLPANQNPTSSNGRPWLPMGAVVNYTQDQLNAAPTYDANTLYASGTLIRFSGVNYISQSQVQKVTPLETNPWKIYTDWTGVKDLVGTPKNPWPAHVYAPYVDFSLNDTDIPDLADLAKNESINHYTLAFIVSKNASTCLPTWGTAYDMKGYAQYSKVKALREAGGDVMVSIGGANNAPLAAACTDVNDLTQQYYDIVDNLNLNVLDFDIEGTWVSDQKSIERRNLAVKAVQDKWKAEGRNVGIWYTLPILPTGLTFEGLNVLNDAKAKGVELAGINVMTMDYGNTVCQSAGTEGQNIHGQCAVSAIENMSQQLKQIYTDKTDAQINAMMGTTPMIGYNDVQGEVFYLSDANLVMEDAKKRDLGMIGIWSMARDKPGPAGVVEATHSGLTEQQAPKYAFSEIFAPFTHTDDDSDDDGAVLELKTGSYKSLKNGLCIDASYTTGGMKTFDCVRTQGQTLSVGNFNQIKVKSFCLGVNGGKNVEGAMIYRQDCATGSAVASKSWYYEGQKFVSQMEGEKRCIAMIDDDFMALKSCNDDDKAQQFSYTEIPDSGYPLSPNSGLFQSRATPGYCLGQDPTLKILTGIRKCQTGDAYKITMEPNGYQSMILRYGTNRNNCVYVPSTSNANGSPAIFGNCSAQYTEQGMSWTYQDGKFVSKMAGNRCLAVISPVSYLELRTCDDNDPDQKFDEIKVSN
;
A
#
# COMPACT_ATOMS: atom_id res chain seq x y z
N MET A 1 68.16 22.34 -50.60
CA MET A 1 68.94 22.12 -49.36
C MET A 1 67.92 22.06 -48.25
N LYS A 2 68.03 21.16 -47.28
CA LYS A 2 67.60 21.51 -45.92
C LYS A 2 66.11 21.91 -45.82
N VAL A 3 65.78 22.60 -44.73
CA VAL A 3 64.63 23.50 -44.52
C VAL A 3 63.48 22.82 -43.77
N ASN A 4 63.29 23.10 -42.47
CA ASN A 4 62.68 24.29 -41.83
C ASN A 4 61.19 24.45 -42.17
N GLN A 5 60.40 24.65 -41.12
CA GLN A 5 59.37 25.69 -41.00
C GLN A 5 58.26 25.80 -42.08
N LEU A 6 57.03 25.81 -41.55
CA LEU A 6 55.97 26.81 -41.81
C LEU A 6 54.97 26.62 -42.98
N THR A 7 53.69 26.50 -42.57
CA THR A 7 52.47 27.21 -43.07
C THR A 7 51.95 26.94 -44.50
N LYS A 8 50.64 26.97 -44.84
CA LYS A 8 49.32 27.29 -44.23
C LYS A 8 48.27 26.84 -45.29
N VAL A 9 47.00 26.52 -44.99
CA VAL A 9 45.84 27.45 -45.13
C VAL A 9 44.52 26.66 -44.98
N LEU A 10 43.61 27.17 -44.11
CA LEU A 10 42.12 27.18 -44.07
C LEU A 10 41.30 25.88 -44.31
N ALA A 11 40.13 25.62 -43.71
CA ALA A 11 39.35 26.11 -42.57
C ALA A 11 38.08 25.22 -42.49
N SER A 12 37.61 24.93 -41.27
CA SER A 12 36.22 24.62 -40.89
C SER A 12 35.45 23.49 -41.60
N ALA A 13 35.28 22.35 -40.91
CA ALA A 13 33.98 21.77 -40.53
C ALA A 13 34.17 20.38 -39.88
N GLY A 14 33.60 20.22 -38.67
CA GLY A 14 33.13 18.99 -38.03
C GLY A 14 33.94 17.71 -38.13
N LEU A 15 34.51 17.25 -37.01
CA LEU A 15 34.56 15.81 -36.72
C LEU A 15 34.42 15.58 -35.21
N LEU A 16 33.48 14.72 -34.88
CA LEU A 16 33.12 14.24 -33.54
C LEU A 16 34.33 13.65 -32.81
N CYS A 17 34.60 14.10 -31.58
CA CYS A 17 35.33 13.30 -30.61
C CYS A 17 34.34 12.40 -29.88
N ALA A 18 34.40 11.11 -30.16
CA ALA A 18 33.80 10.09 -29.32
C ALA A 18 34.53 10.08 -27.97
N THR A 19 33.85 10.47 -26.90
CA THR A 19 34.29 10.21 -25.53
C THR A 19 34.06 8.72 -25.26
N LEU A 20 35.14 7.97 -25.04
CA LEU A 20 35.05 6.64 -24.42
C LEU A 20 34.44 6.79 -23.02
N PRO A 21 33.66 5.80 -22.52
CA PRO A 21 33.11 5.87 -21.18
C PRO A 21 34.27 5.89 -20.18
N ALA A 22 34.32 6.92 -19.33
CA ALA A 22 35.15 6.90 -18.14
C ALA A 22 34.59 5.79 -17.22
N PHE A 23 35.45 4.88 -16.76
CA PHE A 23 35.05 3.86 -15.79
C PHE A 23 34.69 4.56 -14.46
N ALA A 24 33.82 3.95 -13.65
CA ALA A 24 33.43 4.54 -12.38
C ALA A 24 34.63 4.50 -11.41
N LEU A 25 35.11 5.67 -10.99
CA LEU A 25 36.15 5.80 -9.98
C LEU A 25 35.56 5.52 -8.59
N GLU A 26 36.21 4.67 -7.80
CA GLU A 26 35.81 4.31 -6.42
C GLU A 26 37.00 4.28 -5.47
N ALA A 27 36.83 4.08 -4.16
CA ALA A 27 37.95 3.83 -3.23
C ALA A 27 38.36 2.35 -3.24
N TRP A 28 39.66 2.07 -3.07
CA TRP A 28 40.13 0.69 -2.95
C TRP A 28 39.63 0.02 -1.66
N ASN A 29 38.98 -1.13 -1.78
CA ASN A 29 38.44 -1.87 -0.64
C ASN A 29 38.66 -3.39 -0.76
N GLY A 30 39.62 -3.81 -1.59
CA GLY A 30 39.86 -5.23 -1.89
C GLY A 30 39.07 -5.73 -3.10
N GLN A 31 38.89 -4.88 -4.12
CA GLN A 31 38.29 -5.25 -5.41
C GLN A 31 38.89 -6.57 -5.94
N GLU A 32 38.03 -7.50 -6.35
CA GLU A 32 38.41 -8.81 -6.87
C GLU A 32 37.75 -9.05 -8.22
N GLY A 33 38.50 -9.52 -9.22
CA GLY A 33 37.95 -9.89 -10.52
C GLY A 33 38.83 -9.53 -11.71
N SER A 34 38.34 -9.85 -12.90
CA SER A 34 39.02 -9.62 -14.18
C SER A 34 38.56 -8.36 -14.92
N THR A 35 37.57 -7.63 -14.38
CA THR A 35 37.12 -6.33 -14.89
C THR A 35 38.18 -5.26 -14.63
N THR A 36 38.17 -4.20 -15.44
CA THR A 36 39.03 -3.02 -15.21
C THR A 36 38.38 -2.12 -14.16
N TYR A 37 39.00 -2.06 -12.99
CA TYR A 37 38.72 -1.15 -11.89
C TYR A 37 39.53 0.14 -12.03
N GLU A 38 38.98 1.27 -11.58
CA GLU A 38 39.72 2.50 -11.28
C GLU A 38 39.47 2.85 -9.80
N VAL A 39 40.51 2.78 -8.97
CA VAL A 39 40.40 2.93 -7.51
C VAL A 39 41.27 4.05 -6.96
N ILE A 40 40.80 4.74 -5.91
CA ILE A 40 41.58 5.69 -5.11
C ILE A 40 42.25 4.95 -3.96
N PHE A 41 43.56 5.13 -3.81
CA PHE A 41 44.36 4.63 -2.69
C PHE A 41 45.53 5.59 -2.42
N ASP A 42 45.78 5.95 -1.17
CA ASP A 42 46.87 6.84 -0.73
C ASP A 42 47.06 8.08 -1.64
N SER A 43 45.95 8.76 -1.93
CA SER A 43 45.85 9.96 -2.78
C SER A 43 46.17 9.75 -4.26
N GLY A 44 46.33 8.50 -4.72
CA GLY A 44 46.52 8.11 -6.10
C GLY A 44 45.31 7.38 -6.68
N VAL A 45 45.10 7.52 -7.99
CA VAL A 45 44.16 6.71 -8.78
C VAL A 45 44.93 5.57 -9.44
N TYR A 46 44.46 4.34 -9.28
CA TYR A 46 45.07 3.12 -9.79
C TYR A 46 44.09 2.35 -10.66
N SER A 47 44.59 1.66 -11.69
CA SER A 47 43.78 0.76 -12.50
C SER A 47 44.45 -0.60 -12.64
N ASN A 48 43.69 -1.68 -12.60
CA ASN A 48 44.24 -3.03 -12.76
C ASN A 48 44.43 -3.40 -14.24
N ILE A 49 45.53 -4.08 -14.55
CA ILE A 49 45.88 -4.49 -15.92
C ILE A 49 45.57 -5.95 -16.24
N TRP A 50 45.23 -6.74 -15.22
CA TRP A 50 44.77 -8.12 -15.30
C TRP A 50 43.96 -8.45 -14.04
N TRP A 51 43.58 -9.72 -13.87
CA TRP A 51 42.82 -10.18 -12.70
C TRP A 51 43.47 -9.73 -11.38
N VAL A 52 42.68 -9.07 -10.54
CA VAL A 52 43.06 -8.64 -9.20
C VAL A 52 42.38 -9.55 -8.18
N GLY A 53 43.13 -10.05 -7.21
CA GLY A 53 42.59 -10.71 -6.03
C GLY A 53 42.42 -9.71 -4.88
N LYS A 54 41.53 -10.01 -3.94
CA LYS A 54 41.26 -9.19 -2.76
C LYS A 54 42.55 -8.69 -2.07
N ASP A 55 43.52 -9.57 -1.85
CA ASP A 55 44.81 -9.27 -1.20
C ASP A 55 45.79 -8.41 -2.02
N ASN A 56 45.49 -8.14 -3.29
CA ASN A 56 46.34 -7.32 -4.13
C ASN A 56 46.10 -5.84 -3.86
N CYS A 57 46.91 -5.24 -2.99
CA CYS A 57 46.81 -3.84 -2.62
C CYS A 57 47.53 -2.87 -3.59
N PRO A 58 46.93 -1.72 -3.98
CA PRO A 58 47.59 -0.70 -4.80
C PRO A 58 48.82 -0.07 -4.14
N GLY A 59 48.88 -0.03 -2.80
CA GLY A 59 50.01 0.53 -2.05
C GLY A 59 51.35 -0.15 -2.31
N GLU A 60 51.34 -1.40 -2.75
CA GLU A 60 52.55 -2.16 -3.10
C GLU A 60 52.91 -2.08 -4.58
N ALA A 61 52.10 -1.37 -5.40
CA ALA A 61 52.25 -1.36 -6.85
C ALA A 61 53.61 -0.85 -7.30
N ALA A 62 54.21 0.10 -6.57
CA ALA A 62 55.53 0.65 -6.90
C ALA A 62 56.70 -0.30 -6.50
N SER A 63 56.50 -1.19 -5.53
CA SER A 63 57.53 -2.09 -5.00
C SER A 63 57.55 -3.48 -5.65
N ASP A 64 56.42 -3.94 -6.20
CA ASP A 64 56.31 -5.22 -6.90
C ASP A 64 55.44 -5.10 -8.17
N GLU A 65 55.79 -4.19 -9.08
CA GLU A 65 55.04 -3.97 -10.33
C GLU A 65 54.83 -5.25 -11.16
N ALA A 66 55.70 -6.25 -11.02
CA ALA A 66 55.62 -7.50 -11.78
C ALA A 66 54.48 -8.41 -11.32
N ASN A 67 54.22 -8.49 -10.01
CA ASN A 67 53.16 -9.32 -9.45
C ASN A 67 51.96 -8.53 -8.93
N ASN A 68 52.07 -7.20 -8.83
CA ASN A 68 50.96 -6.34 -8.47
C ASN A 68 50.11 -6.00 -9.70
N PRO A 69 48.79 -6.29 -9.68
CA PRO A 69 47.90 -6.01 -10.80
C PRO A 69 47.63 -4.51 -11.03
N TRP A 70 47.91 -3.64 -10.06
CA TRP A 70 47.56 -2.22 -10.11
C TRP A 70 48.62 -1.35 -10.80
N ARG A 71 48.16 -0.31 -11.52
CA ARG A 71 49.00 0.71 -12.13
C ARG A 71 48.49 2.09 -11.77
N TYR A 72 49.37 2.90 -11.20
CA TYR A 72 49.09 4.31 -10.93
C TYR A 72 48.79 5.05 -12.24
N GLN A 73 47.69 5.79 -12.25
CA GLN A 73 47.23 6.59 -13.39
C GLN A 73 47.53 8.07 -13.17
N ARG A 74 47.10 8.61 -12.01
CA ARG A 74 47.20 10.05 -11.68
C ARG A 74 46.94 10.28 -10.19
N ALA A 75 47.18 11.50 -9.72
CA ALA A 75 46.75 11.91 -8.39
C ALA A 75 45.22 12.05 -8.36
N ALA A 76 44.61 11.64 -7.24
CA ALA A 76 43.21 11.93 -6.97
C ALA A 76 43.06 13.40 -6.59
N THR A 77 42.00 14.06 -7.08
CA THR A 77 41.66 15.42 -6.68
C THR A 77 41.04 15.43 -5.29
N SER A 78 41.09 16.56 -4.58
CA SER A 78 40.43 16.69 -3.28
C SER A 78 38.93 16.41 -3.35
N ALA A 79 38.26 16.76 -4.45
CA ALA A 79 36.85 16.47 -4.68
C ALA A 79 36.58 14.97 -4.85
N GLU A 80 37.46 14.24 -5.55
CA GLU A 80 37.34 12.78 -5.70
C GLU A 80 37.63 12.05 -4.38
N ILE A 81 38.60 12.52 -3.60
CA ILE A 81 38.90 11.98 -2.26
C ILE A 81 37.71 12.21 -1.31
N GLU A 82 37.09 13.39 -1.36
CA GLU A 82 35.89 13.70 -0.57
C GLU A 82 34.66 12.90 -1.02
N GLN A 83 34.53 12.66 -2.33
CA GLN A 83 33.39 11.96 -2.92
C GLN A 83 33.47 10.43 -2.78
N TYR A 84 34.65 9.84 -2.96
CA TYR A 84 34.82 8.39 -3.08
C TYR A 84 35.63 7.77 -1.94
N GLY A 85 36.38 8.56 -1.17
CA GLY A 85 37.24 8.10 -0.08
C GLY A 85 38.72 7.98 -0.45
N ASN A 86 39.59 7.80 0.56
CA ASN A 86 41.03 7.68 0.38
C ASN A 86 41.65 6.69 1.39
N PRO A 87 41.57 5.38 1.13
CA PRO A 87 42.22 4.36 1.95
C PRO A 87 43.74 4.53 1.86
N THR A 88 44.44 4.53 3.00
CA THR A 88 45.91 4.71 3.07
C THR A 88 46.65 3.45 3.56
N SER A 89 45.93 2.35 3.76
CA SER A 89 46.48 1.08 4.26
C SER A 89 45.95 -0.09 3.44
N CYS A 90 46.79 -1.11 3.26
CA CYS A 90 46.42 -2.37 2.60
C CYS A 90 45.54 -3.29 3.46
N GLU A 91 45.07 -2.80 4.60
CA GLU A 91 44.05 -3.46 5.40
C GLU A 91 42.74 -3.38 4.63
N ILE A 92 42.32 -4.53 4.13
CA ILE A 92 40.99 -4.71 3.60
C ILE A 92 40.09 -4.72 4.82
N SER A 93 39.04 -3.91 4.81
CA SER A 93 37.95 -4.10 5.75
C SER A 93 37.27 -5.42 5.39
N ASP A 94 37.89 -6.54 5.78
CA ASP A 94 37.11 -7.64 6.32
C ASP A 94 36.17 -7.00 7.34
N GLY A 95 34.88 -7.35 7.32
CA GLY A 95 33.90 -6.94 8.32
C GLY A 95 34.26 -7.43 9.73
N ASP A 96 35.38 -6.93 10.23
CA ASP A 96 35.91 -6.98 11.57
C ASP A 96 36.31 -5.55 11.90
N GLY A 97 35.43 -4.60 11.56
CA GLY A 97 35.43 -3.23 12.08
C GLY A 97 35.14 -3.20 13.59
N ASP A 98 35.50 -4.25 14.31
CA ASP A 98 35.55 -4.30 15.74
C ASP A 98 36.92 -3.83 16.19
N SER A 99 36.97 -2.67 16.83
CA SER A 99 38.07 -2.34 17.73
C SER A 99 38.14 -3.44 18.79
N THR A 100 38.91 -4.53 18.54
CA THR A 100 38.86 -5.78 19.31
C THR A 100 38.66 -5.55 20.81
N ALA A 101 37.39 -5.58 21.23
CA ALA A 101 37.05 -5.33 22.61
C ALA A 101 37.66 -6.44 23.43
N ALA A 102 38.33 -6.09 24.54
CA ALA A 102 38.96 -7.11 25.36
C ALA A 102 37.91 -8.12 25.84
N ALA A 103 38.24 -9.42 25.83
CA ALA A 103 37.31 -10.45 26.29
C ALA A 103 36.88 -10.20 27.74
N PHE A 104 35.58 -10.32 28.01
CA PHE A 104 35.03 -10.16 29.35
C PHE A 104 35.63 -11.20 30.31
N GLN A 105 35.97 -10.74 31.51
CA GLN A 105 36.48 -11.56 32.61
C GLN A 105 35.62 -11.30 33.84
N GLY A 106 34.91 -12.33 34.32
CA GLY A 106 34.03 -12.21 35.48
C GLY A 106 34.73 -11.77 36.77
N THR A 107 36.06 -11.89 36.86
CA THR A 107 36.87 -11.47 38.01
C THR A 107 37.48 -10.07 37.87
N ALA A 108 37.28 -9.39 36.75
CA ALA A 108 37.77 -8.04 36.50
C ALA A 108 36.78 -6.95 36.93
N THR A 109 37.26 -5.72 37.06
CA THR A 109 36.44 -4.53 37.30
C THR A 109 36.45 -3.66 36.05
N TYR A 110 35.32 -3.03 35.75
CA TYR A 110 35.14 -2.19 34.56
C TYR A 110 34.65 -0.79 34.96
N ALA A 111 35.14 0.23 34.25
CA ALA A 111 34.63 1.58 34.33
C ALA A 111 33.40 1.77 33.45
N ALA A 112 32.64 2.84 33.68
CA ALA A 112 31.54 3.21 32.79
C ALA A 112 32.07 3.48 31.37
N ASN A 113 31.33 3.00 30.37
CA ASN A 113 31.65 3.00 28.94
C ASN A 113 32.79 2.09 28.49
N ASP A 114 33.30 1.22 29.37
CA ASP A 114 34.18 0.14 28.91
C ASP A 114 33.42 -0.79 27.97
N ILE A 115 34.09 -1.22 26.90
CA ILE A 115 33.58 -2.16 25.90
C ILE A 115 34.33 -3.49 26.06
N VAL A 116 33.59 -4.59 26.11
CA VAL A 116 34.14 -5.95 26.22
C VAL A 116 33.49 -6.88 25.21
N SER A 117 34.23 -7.91 24.78
CA SER A 117 33.68 -8.99 23.97
C SER A 117 33.22 -10.16 24.86
N TYR A 118 32.02 -10.66 24.64
CA TYR A 118 31.47 -11.83 25.34
C TYR A 118 30.52 -12.62 24.41
N ASN A 119 30.71 -13.94 24.32
CA ASN A 119 29.93 -14.83 23.45
C ASN A 119 29.84 -14.35 21.98
N GLY A 120 30.93 -13.79 21.46
CA GLY A 120 31.02 -13.35 20.06
C GLY A 120 30.32 -12.02 19.76
N ALA A 121 29.79 -11.32 20.77
CA ALA A 121 29.25 -9.98 20.64
C ALA A 121 29.96 -9.00 21.59
N ASN A 122 29.82 -7.71 21.31
CA ASN A 122 30.39 -6.67 22.17
C ASN A 122 29.33 -6.07 23.08
N TYR A 123 29.76 -5.65 24.26
CA TYR A 123 28.91 -5.04 25.25
C TYR A 123 29.58 -3.82 25.83
N ILE A 124 28.80 -2.77 26.03
CA ILE A 124 29.21 -1.53 26.69
C ILE A 124 28.49 -1.42 28.03
N THR A 125 29.21 -1.04 29.09
CA THR A 125 28.59 -0.83 30.39
C THR A 125 28.20 0.63 30.62
N SER A 126 26.98 0.86 31.09
CA SER A 126 26.48 2.21 31.44
C SER A 126 26.99 2.72 32.79
N ALA A 127 27.60 1.86 33.60
CA ALA A 127 28.11 2.19 34.94
C ALA A 127 29.37 1.39 35.27
N ALA A 128 30.04 1.71 36.37
CA ALA A 128 31.15 0.89 36.85
C ALA A 128 30.65 -0.50 37.29
N VAL A 129 31.34 -1.56 36.87
CA VAL A 129 31.02 -2.96 37.19
C VAL A 129 32.13 -3.55 38.04
N ALA A 130 31.77 -4.09 39.20
CA ALA A 130 32.73 -4.75 40.08
C ALA A 130 33.01 -6.20 39.64
N ALA A 131 34.12 -6.76 40.10
CA ALA A 131 34.41 -8.18 39.95
C ALA A 131 33.33 -9.06 40.58
N ASN A 132 33.05 -10.19 39.94
CA ASN A 132 32.03 -11.19 40.30
C ASN A 132 30.62 -10.58 40.41
N SER A 133 30.26 -9.70 39.48
CA SER A 133 28.99 -8.98 39.45
C SER A 133 28.12 -9.46 38.26
N PHE A 134 27.52 -8.54 37.52
CA PHE A 134 26.78 -8.83 36.29
C PHE A 134 27.71 -9.31 35.17
N VAL A 135 27.21 -10.30 34.42
CA VAL A 135 27.82 -10.83 33.20
C VAL A 135 27.10 -10.21 32.00
N PRO A 136 27.81 -9.80 30.93
CA PRO A 136 27.15 -9.25 29.74
C PRO A 136 26.15 -10.24 29.11
N GLY A 137 25.00 -9.75 28.65
CA GLY A 137 23.96 -10.58 28.02
C GLY A 137 23.17 -11.50 28.96
N GLU A 138 23.43 -11.44 30.27
CA GLU A 138 22.78 -12.30 31.27
C GLU A 138 21.81 -11.50 32.17
N GLY A 139 20.83 -12.20 32.73
CA GLY A 139 19.89 -11.63 33.71
C GLY A 139 20.55 -11.32 35.07
N ASN A 140 19.74 -10.88 36.05
CA ASN A 140 20.24 -10.74 37.42
C ASN A 140 20.70 -12.11 37.95
N PRO A 141 21.91 -12.22 38.53
CA PRO A 141 22.43 -13.48 39.05
C PRO A 141 21.62 -14.04 40.24
N TRP A 142 20.68 -13.27 40.80
CA TRP A 142 19.75 -13.71 41.82
C TRP A 142 18.36 -13.98 41.24
N VAL A 143 17.79 -15.15 41.56
CA VAL A 143 16.38 -15.45 41.26
C VAL A 143 15.61 -15.55 42.56
N GLN A 144 14.39 -15.02 42.57
CA GLN A 144 13.50 -15.21 43.71
C GLN A 144 13.20 -16.70 43.87
N TYR A 145 13.40 -17.23 45.07
CA TYR A 145 13.02 -18.59 45.39
C TYR A 145 11.50 -18.75 45.30
N LYS A 146 11.06 -19.69 44.47
CA LYS A 146 9.68 -20.18 44.40
C LYS A 146 9.73 -21.69 44.52
N GLU A 147 8.81 -22.26 45.31
CA GLU A 147 8.64 -23.70 45.37
C GLU A 147 8.16 -24.20 43.99
N VAL A 148 8.80 -25.25 43.49
CA VAL A 148 8.41 -25.82 42.20
C VAL A 148 7.20 -26.74 42.41
N PRO A 149 6.06 -26.48 41.75
CA PRO A 149 4.86 -27.28 41.92
C PRO A 149 5.05 -28.71 41.40
N VAL A 150 4.43 -29.68 42.05
CA VAL A 150 4.42 -31.07 41.57
C VAL A 150 3.52 -31.17 40.32
N TRP A 151 3.99 -31.86 39.29
CA TRP A 151 3.22 -32.09 38.07
C TRP A 151 1.92 -32.85 38.34
N SER A 152 0.85 -32.47 37.63
CA SER A 152 -0.49 -33.05 37.71
C SER A 152 -1.05 -33.28 36.31
N SER A 153 -1.58 -34.47 36.06
CA SER A 153 -2.21 -34.80 34.78
C SER A 153 -3.49 -33.99 34.48
N ALA A 154 -4.13 -33.44 35.51
CA ALA A 154 -5.36 -32.65 35.34
C ALA A 154 -5.10 -31.18 35.01
N THR A 155 -3.87 -30.70 35.22
CA THR A 155 -3.52 -29.28 35.03
C THR A 155 -3.03 -29.05 33.61
N ALA A 156 -3.54 -28.00 32.97
CA ALA A 156 -2.97 -27.50 31.73
C ALA A 156 -1.82 -26.55 32.07
N TYR A 157 -0.71 -26.71 31.36
CA TYR A 157 0.51 -25.91 31.53
C TYR A 157 0.75 -25.12 30.26
N ALA A 158 1.13 -23.86 30.41
CA ALA A 158 1.56 -23.01 29.31
C ALA A 158 3.07 -23.17 29.05
N GLY A 159 3.53 -22.73 27.89
CA GLY A 159 4.97 -22.62 27.63
C GLY A 159 5.65 -21.79 28.72
N GLY A 160 6.75 -22.31 29.26
CA GLY A 160 7.53 -21.70 30.34
C GLY A 160 7.27 -22.26 31.74
N ASP A 161 6.13 -22.92 31.98
CA ASP A 161 5.78 -23.46 33.31
C ASP A 161 6.80 -24.50 33.78
N ILE A 162 7.28 -24.36 35.02
CA ILE A 162 8.22 -25.31 35.64
C ILE A 162 7.47 -26.16 36.67
N VAL A 163 7.59 -27.48 36.53
CA VAL A 163 7.04 -28.47 37.44
C VAL A 163 8.11 -29.44 37.90
N GLN A 164 7.84 -30.16 38.98
CA GLN A 164 8.67 -31.27 39.41
C GLN A 164 7.91 -32.59 39.41
N LYS A 165 8.63 -33.67 39.14
CA LYS A 165 8.15 -35.03 39.34
C LYS A 165 9.34 -35.92 39.71
N ASP A 166 9.15 -36.77 40.72
CA ASP A 166 10.16 -37.72 41.18
C ASP A 166 11.52 -37.07 41.53
N GLY A 167 11.50 -35.84 42.04
CA GLY A 167 12.72 -35.08 42.41
C GLY A 167 13.46 -34.44 41.24
N GLN A 168 12.88 -34.45 40.04
CA GLN A 168 13.41 -33.85 38.82
C GLN A 168 12.50 -32.69 38.36
N GLN A 169 13.11 -31.59 37.92
CA GLN A 169 12.42 -30.45 37.34
C GLN A 169 12.27 -30.58 35.82
N TYR A 170 11.15 -30.05 35.32
CA TYR A 170 10.80 -30.02 33.90
C TYR A 170 10.14 -28.69 33.57
N GLN A 171 10.44 -28.14 32.39
CA GLN A 171 9.80 -26.95 31.85
C GLN A 171 8.89 -27.34 30.68
N ALA A 172 7.64 -26.86 30.67
CA ALA A 172 6.77 -26.95 29.51
C ALA A 172 7.30 -26.03 28.39
N LEU A 173 7.46 -26.53 27.17
CA LEU A 173 7.93 -25.76 26.03
C LEU A 173 6.78 -25.06 25.28
N PHE A 174 5.59 -25.62 25.38
CA PHE A 174 4.34 -25.11 24.80
C PHE A 174 3.17 -25.68 25.62
N PHE A 175 1.94 -25.36 25.22
CA PHE A 175 0.76 -25.83 25.92
C PHE A 175 0.72 -27.37 26.03
N THR A 176 0.55 -27.90 27.24
CA THR A 176 0.51 -29.34 27.50
C THR A 176 -0.45 -29.67 28.65
N GLN A 177 -1.18 -30.79 28.55
CA GLN A 177 -2.05 -31.27 29.62
C GLN A 177 -2.08 -32.80 29.60
N GLY A 178 -1.87 -33.42 30.76
CA GLY A 178 -1.95 -34.88 30.91
C GLY A 178 -0.69 -35.63 30.47
N GLU A 179 0.19 -35.02 29.67
CA GLU A 179 1.46 -35.62 29.22
C GLU A 179 2.47 -35.64 30.36
N ASP A 180 2.82 -36.83 30.83
CA ASP A 180 3.70 -37.05 31.98
C ASP A 180 5.16 -36.67 31.67
N PRO A 181 5.77 -35.68 32.36
CA PRO A 181 7.13 -35.22 32.09
C PRO A 181 8.21 -36.24 32.46
N SER A 182 7.94 -37.19 33.37
CA SER A 182 8.95 -38.19 33.75
C SER A 182 9.14 -39.28 32.69
N LEU A 183 8.22 -39.36 31.71
CA LEU A 183 8.32 -40.30 30.60
C LEU A 183 9.19 -39.74 29.48
N PRO A 184 10.26 -40.44 29.04
CA PRO A 184 11.11 -39.99 27.94
C PRO A 184 10.36 -39.69 26.63
N ALA A 185 9.22 -40.34 26.41
CA ALA A 185 8.36 -40.12 25.23
C ALA A 185 7.77 -38.70 25.16
N ASN A 186 7.69 -37.99 26.28
CA ASN A 186 7.18 -36.62 26.35
C ASN A 186 8.30 -35.59 26.55
N GLN A 187 9.56 -36.03 26.61
CA GLN A 187 10.72 -35.17 26.87
C GLN A 187 11.38 -34.68 25.58
N ASN A 188 11.77 -33.41 25.60
CA ASN A 188 12.47 -32.69 24.56
C ASN A 188 13.81 -32.12 25.05
N PRO A 189 14.79 -32.98 25.39
CA PRO A 189 16.07 -32.54 25.95
C PRO A 189 16.90 -31.71 24.96
N THR A 190 16.64 -31.82 23.66
CA THR A 190 17.36 -31.12 22.59
C THR A 190 16.58 -29.95 22.02
N SER A 191 15.39 -29.65 22.56
CA SER A 191 14.46 -28.64 22.04
C SER A 191 14.09 -28.81 20.54
N SER A 192 14.30 -30.00 19.95
CA SER A 192 14.21 -30.23 18.50
C SER A 192 13.23 -31.33 18.08
N ASN A 193 12.58 -32.00 19.03
CA ASN A 193 11.73 -33.17 18.74
C ASN A 193 10.23 -32.92 18.90
N GLY A 194 9.82 -31.66 19.10
CA GLY A 194 8.41 -31.24 19.19
C GLY A 194 7.65 -31.79 20.41
N ARG A 195 8.34 -32.29 21.44
CA ARG A 195 7.71 -32.79 22.67
C ARG A 195 7.59 -31.71 23.74
N PRO A 196 6.61 -31.81 24.67
CA PRO A 196 6.25 -30.71 25.54
C PRO A 196 7.25 -30.42 26.67
N TRP A 197 8.04 -31.38 27.16
CA TRP A 197 8.80 -31.19 28.42
C TRP A 197 10.31 -31.13 28.25
N LEU A 198 10.96 -30.05 28.67
CA LEU A 198 12.42 -29.92 28.78
C LEU A 198 12.90 -30.33 30.19
N PRO A 199 13.73 -31.38 30.35
CA PRO A 199 14.31 -31.73 31.65
C PRO A 199 15.34 -30.69 32.14
N MET A 200 15.22 -30.21 33.38
CA MET A 200 16.04 -29.10 33.92
C MET A 200 17.08 -29.49 35.00
N GLY A 201 16.93 -30.64 35.64
CA GLY A 201 17.83 -31.14 36.68
C GLY A 201 17.10 -31.53 37.97
N ALA A 202 17.86 -31.89 39.00
CA ALA A 202 17.30 -32.24 40.30
C ALA A 202 16.66 -31.00 40.98
N VAL A 203 15.58 -31.24 41.72
CA VAL A 203 14.89 -30.18 42.47
C VAL A 203 15.73 -29.73 43.66
N VAL A 204 15.94 -28.43 43.78
CA VAL A 204 16.50 -27.81 45.00
C VAL A 204 15.34 -27.25 45.83
N ASN A 205 14.91 -27.99 46.85
CA ASN A 205 13.90 -27.52 47.80
C ASN A 205 14.53 -27.17 49.15
N TYR A 206 14.12 -26.03 49.71
CA TYR A 206 14.51 -25.61 51.05
C TYR A 206 13.33 -25.81 52.00
N THR A 207 13.60 -26.36 53.18
CA THR A 207 12.61 -26.43 54.26
C THR A 207 12.22 -25.03 54.72
N GLN A 208 11.03 -24.88 55.31
CA GLN A 208 10.59 -23.59 55.85
C GLN A 208 11.58 -23.04 56.90
N ASP A 209 12.22 -23.92 57.69
CA ASP A 209 13.24 -23.51 58.66
C ASP A 209 14.51 -22.98 57.96
N GLN A 210 14.95 -23.60 56.87
CA GLN A 210 16.07 -23.10 56.06
C GLN A 210 15.73 -21.76 55.39
N LEU A 211 14.50 -21.60 54.89
CA LEU A 211 14.01 -20.35 54.32
C LEU A 211 13.92 -19.24 55.37
N ASN A 212 13.53 -19.57 56.60
CA ASN A 212 13.46 -18.62 57.70
C ASN A 212 14.85 -18.24 58.24
N ALA A 213 15.81 -19.18 58.19
CA ALA A 213 17.19 -19.00 58.62
C ALA A 213 18.13 -18.48 57.53
N ALA A 214 17.61 -18.18 56.32
CA ALA A 214 18.41 -17.67 55.22
C ALA A 214 19.17 -16.39 55.62
N PRO A 215 20.49 -16.32 55.38
CA PRO A 215 21.29 -15.15 55.76
C PRO A 215 20.81 -13.91 54.99
N THR A 216 20.79 -12.76 55.65
CA THR A 216 20.51 -11.49 54.97
C THR A 216 21.66 -11.16 54.02
N TYR A 217 21.34 -10.63 52.85
CA TYR A 217 22.32 -10.15 51.86
C TYR A 217 23.37 -9.21 52.50
N ASP A 218 24.64 -9.46 52.17
CA ASP A 218 25.80 -8.62 52.51
C ASP A 218 26.64 -8.38 51.25
N ALA A 219 26.77 -7.11 50.87
CA ALA A 219 27.50 -6.69 49.67
C ALA A 219 28.99 -7.09 49.68
N ASN A 220 29.58 -7.38 50.84
CA ASN A 220 30.98 -7.77 50.96
C ASN A 220 31.20 -9.29 50.86
N THR A 221 30.13 -10.10 50.89
CA THR A 221 30.23 -11.56 50.82
C THR A 221 30.23 -12.03 49.37
N LEU A 222 31.21 -12.84 48.99
CA LEU A 222 31.24 -13.55 47.71
C LEU A 222 30.41 -14.84 47.84
N TYR A 223 29.26 -14.88 47.20
CA TYR A 223 28.35 -16.03 47.23
C TYR A 223 28.69 -17.01 46.12
N ALA A 224 28.71 -18.31 46.43
CA ALA A 224 28.81 -19.36 45.43
C ALA A 224 27.46 -19.51 44.67
N SER A 225 27.46 -20.14 43.49
CA SER A 225 26.21 -20.54 42.83
C SER A 225 25.37 -21.47 43.72
N GLY A 226 24.04 -21.32 43.70
CA GLY A 226 23.09 -22.07 44.51
C GLY A 226 22.94 -21.58 45.96
N THR A 227 23.49 -20.41 46.31
CA THR A 227 23.42 -19.89 47.68
C THR A 227 22.08 -19.22 47.95
N LEU A 228 21.39 -19.64 49.01
CA LEU A 228 20.15 -19.03 49.50
C LEU A 228 20.47 -17.80 50.37
N ILE A 229 19.83 -16.68 50.07
CA ILE A 229 19.89 -15.44 50.86
C ILE A 229 18.51 -14.84 51.06
N ARG A 230 18.41 -13.86 51.96
CA ARG A 230 17.24 -13.01 52.16
C ARG A 230 17.54 -11.55 51.82
N PHE A 231 16.73 -10.94 50.96
CA PHE A 231 16.81 -9.53 50.59
C PHE A 231 15.43 -8.90 50.59
N SER A 232 15.27 -7.75 51.26
CA SER A 232 13.98 -7.06 51.40
C SER A 232 12.82 -7.98 51.85
N GLY A 233 13.13 -8.93 52.73
CA GLY A 233 12.15 -9.88 53.28
C GLY A 233 11.85 -11.10 52.40
N VAL A 234 12.35 -11.15 51.17
CA VAL A 234 12.14 -12.22 50.18
C VAL A 234 13.39 -13.09 50.06
N ASN A 235 13.21 -14.39 49.82
CA ASN A 235 14.32 -15.33 49.65
C ASN A 235 14.74 -15.42 48.17
N TYR A 236 16.05 -15.45 47.95
CA TYR A 236 16.67 -15.51 46.62
C TYR A 236 17.76 -16.58 46.59
N ILE A 237 18.02 -17.12 45.40
CA ILE A 237 19.09 -18.08 45.13
C ILE A 237 19.99 -17.53 44.03
N SER A 238 21.30 -17.56 44.25
CA SER A 238 22.27 -17.20 43.22
C SER A 238 22.34 -18.27 42.13
N GLN A 239 22.31 -17.87 40.86
CA GLN A 239 22.51 -18.75 39.70
C GLN A 239 23.99 -18.92 39.37
N SER A 240 24.81 -17.91 39.66
CA SER A 240 26.24 -17.89 39.43
C SER A 240 26.97 -17.40 40.70
N GLN A 241 28.31 -17.42 40.66
CA GLN A 241 29.09 -16.77 41.70
C GLN A 241 28.89 -15.25 41.64
N VAL A 242 28.55 -14.62 42.75
CA VAL A 242 28.13 -13.21 42.78
C VAL A 242 28.56 -12.46 44.05
N GLN A 243 28.92 -11.19 43.88
CA GLN A 243 29.24 -10.21 44.93
C GLN A 243 28.72 -8.82 44.50
N LYS A 244 28.34 -7.97 45.47
CA LYS A 244 27.94 -6.55 45.27
C LYS A 244 26.70 -6.27 44.41
N VAL A 245 26.13 -7.27 43.74
CA VAL A 245 24.84 -7.17 43.03
C VAL A 245 23.71 -7.48 43.98
N THR A 246 22.70 -6.61 44.06
CA THR A 246 21.47 -6.92 44.80
C THR A 246 20.43 -7.61 43.90
N PRO A 247 19.49 -8.38 44.47
CA PRO A 247 18.45 -9.07 43.69
C PRO A 247 17.46 -8.20 42.92
N LEU A 248 17.47 -6.88 43.12
CA LEU A 248 16.57 -5.94 42.42
C LEU A 248 17.32 -5.02 41.44
N GLU A 249 18.64 -5.13 41.35
CA GLU A 249 19.43 -4.35 40.40
C GLU A 249 19.27 -4.86 38.96
N THR A 250 19.40 -3.95 38.01
CA THR A 250 19.40 -4.25 36.57
C THR A 250 20.83 -4.36 36.05
N ASN A 251 21.05 -5.24 35.07
CA ASN A 251 22.35 -5.39 34.44
C ASN A 251 22.76 -4.07 33.74
N PRO A 252 23.93 -3.48 34.06
CA PRO A 252 24.40 -2.25 33.42
C PRO A 252 25.03 -2.47 32.04
N TRP A 253 25.37 -3.72 31.70
CA TRP A 253 25.86 -4.10 30.37
C TRP A 253 24.72 -4.05 29.35
N LYS A 254 25.04 -3.54 28.17
CA LYS A 254 24.14 -3.52 27.02
C LYS A 254 24.91 -3.99 25.80
N ILE A 255 24.23 -4.72 24.93
CA ILE A 255 24.77 -5.05 23.62
C ILE A 255 25.28 -3.78 22.91
N TYR A 256 26.44 -3.88 22.27
CA TYR A 256 27.12 -2.79 21.58
C TYR A 256 27.41 -3.20 20.14
N THR A 257 26.90 -2.39 19.22
CA THR A 257 27.25 -2.41 17.80
C THR A 257 27.79 -1.03 17.48
N ASP A 258 28.94 -0.94 16.80
CA ASP A 258 29.46 0.35 16.38
C ASP A 258 28.67 0.87 15.17
N TRP A 259 27.92 1.95 15.36
CA TRP A 259 27.14 2.59 14.30
C TRP A 259 27.73 3.92 13.82
N THR A 260 28.95 4.23 14.22
CA THR A 260 29.58 5.53 13.95
C THR A 260 29.55 5.86 12.45
N GLY A 261 28.92 6.98 12.11
CA GLY A 261 28.81 7.48 10.73
C GLY A 261 27.71 6.84 9.88
N VAL A 262 27.08 5.74 10.30
CA VAL A 262 26.06 5.03 9.50
C VAL A 262 24.86 5.92 9.20
N LYS A 263 24.39 6.66 10.20
CA LYS A 263 23.24 7.59 10.09
C LYS A 263 23.43 8.66 9.03
N ASP A 264 24.65 9.16 8.87
CA ASP A 264 24.99 10.16 7.87
C ASP A 264 25.15 9.53 6.47
N LEU A 265 25.65 8.30 6.40
CA LEU A 265 25.85 7.56 5.15
C LEU A 265 24.53 7.17 4.47
N VAL A 266 23.48 6.90 5.23
CA VAL A 266 22.14 6.58 4.69
C VAL A 266 21.27 7.83 4.44
N GLY A 267 21.69 9.00 4.92
CA GLY A 267 20.88 10.23 4.84
C GLY A 267 19.55 10.16 5.60
N THR A 268 18.72 11.21 5.49
CA THR A 268 17.42 11.32 6.18
C THR A 268 16.29 11.33 5.16
N PRO A 269 15.21 10.55 5.36
CA PRO A 269 14.05 10.60 4.47
C PRO A 269 13.38 11.97 4.53
N LYS A 270 12.92 12.43 3.36
CA LYS A 270 12.30 13.77 3.21
C LYS A 270 10.78 13.74 3.24
N ASN A 271 10.20 12.60 2.88
CA ASN A 271 8.77 12.43 2.68
C ASN A 271 8.22 11.37 3.65
N PRO A 272 6.95 11.49 4.08
CA PRO A 272 6.29 10.41 4.80
C PRO A 272 6.09 9.19 3.89
N TRP A 273 5.98 8.02 4.51
CA TRP A 273 5.57 6.82 3.80
C TRP A 273 4.12 6.94 3.31
N PRO A 274 3.84 6.65 2.02
CA PRO A 274 2.48 6.63 1.49
C PRO A 274 1.61 5.58 2.18
N ALA A 275 0.29 5.82 2.22
CA ALA A 275 -0.68 4.85 2.74
C ALA A 275 -0.79 3.62 1.83
N HIS A 276 -0.61 3.82 0.52
CA HIS A 276 -0.56 2.80 -0.51
C HIS A 276 0.81 2.84 -1.18
N VAL A 277 1.58 1.77 -1.05
CA VAL A 277 2.99 1.77 -1.47
C VAL A 277 3.37 0.47 -2.19
N TYR A 278 4.01 0.62 -3.35
CA TYR A 278 4.81 -0.44 -3.96
C TYR A 278 6.21 -0.40 -3.36
N ALA A 279 6.54 -1.39 -2.53
CA ALA A 279 7.83 -1.52 -1.84
C ALA A 279 8.45 -2.89 -2.17
N PRO A 280 9.03 -3.06 -3.37
CA PRO A 280 9.65 -4.32 -3.76
C PRO A 280 10.90 -4.62 -2.93
N TYR A 281 11.17 -5.91 -2.72
CA TYR A 281 12.31 -6.36 -1.94
C TYR A 281 13.61 -6.20 -2.74
N VAL A 282 14.65 -5.72 -2.08
CA VAL A 282 16.02 -5.66 -2.59
C VAL A 282 16.89 -6.51 -1.68
N ASP A 283 17.46 -7.59 -2.21
CA ASP A 283 18.52 -8.31 -1.50
C ASP A 283 19.76 -7.44 -1.44
N PHE A 284 19.91 -6.79 -0.29
CA PHE A 284 20.96 -5.83 0.06
C PHE A 284 22.20 -6.54 0.60
N SER A 285 22.32 -7.85 0.36
CA SER A 285 23.55 -8.64 0.55
C SER A 285 24.15 -9.11 -0.78
N LEU A 286 23.52 -8.79 -1.92
CA LEU A 286 24.08 -9.06 -3.23
C LEU A 286 25.31 -8.19 -3.52
N ASN A 287 26.05 -8.59 -4.56
CA ASN A 287 27.13 -7.78 -5.10
C ASN A 287 26.62 -6.42 -5.56
N ASP A 288 27.48 -5.41 -5.52
CA ASP A 288 27.14 -4.03 -5.90
C ASP A 288 26.47 -3.92 -7.28
N THR A 289 26.95 -4.70 -8.25
CA THR A 289 26.44 -4.71 -9.63
C THR A 289 25.03 -5.27 -9.77
N ASP A 290 24.59 -6.07 -8.79
CA ASP A 290 23.28 -6.72 -8.80
C ASP A 290 22.23 -5.91 -8.02
N ILE A 291 22.68 -5.08 -7.06
CA ILE A 291 21.82 -4.10 -6.38
C ILE A 291 21.52 -2.94 -7.33
N PRO A 292 20.24 -2.73 -7.71
CA PRO A 292 19.87 -1.70 -8.68
C PRO A 292 20.16 -0.28 -8.17
N ASP A 293 20.30 0.66 -9.11
CA ASP A 293 20.38 2.09 -8.79
C ASP A 293 18.99 2.61 -8.36
N LEU A 294 18.76 2.60 -7.05
CA LEU A 294 17.47 3.00 -6.46
C LEU A 294 17.11 4.45 -6.77
N ALA A 295 18.11 5.33 -6.87
CA ALA A 295 17.88 6.75 -7.11
C ALA A 295 17.53 7.03 -8.57
N ASP A 296 18.11 6.27 -9.51
CA ASP A 296 17.75 6.33 -10.93
C ASP A 296 16.32 5.82 -11.17
N LEU A 297 15.99 4.67 -10.56
CA LEU A 297 14.63 4.10 -10.64
C LEU A 297 13.57 5.02 -10.04
N ALA A 298 13.87 5.70 -8.93
CA ALA A 298 12.95 6.68 -8.36
C ALA A 298 12.67 7.86 -9.31
N LYS A 299 13.67 8.29 -10.09
CA LYS A 299 13.54 9.44 -11.01
C LYS A 299 12.89 9.08 -12.35
N ASN A 300 13.21 7.89 -12.86
CA ASN A 300 12.89 7.52 -14.23
C ASN A 300 11.70 6.54 -14.31
N GLU A 301 11.50 5.71 -13.29
CA GLU A 301 10.53 4.61 -13.31
C GLU A 301 9.46 4.75 -12.21
N SER A 302 9.50 5.82 -11.41
CA SER A 302 8.60 6.07 -10.26
C SER A 302 8.61 4.98 -9.18
N ILE A 303 9.67 4.16 -9.13
CA ILE A 303 9.89 3.17 -8.07
C ILE A 303 10.75 3.82 -7.00
N ASN A 304 10.12 4.29 -5.92
CA ASN A 304 10.76 5.17 -4.95
C ASN A 304 10.72 4.68 -3.50
N HIS A 305 10.09 3.53 -3.23
CA HIS A 305 10.10 2.88 -1.92
C HIS A 305 10.59 1.45 -2.08
N TYR A 306 11.36 0.96 -1.11
CA TYR A 306 11.94 -0.39 -1.17
C TYR A 306 11.96 -1.05 0.20
N THR A 307 11.94 -2.38 0.20
CA THR A 307 12.18 -3.21 1.38
C THR A 307 13.58 -3.81 1.28
N LEU A 308 14.53 -3.31 2.07
CA LEU A 308 15.91 -3.82 2.08
C LEU A 308 16.00 -5.10 2.91
N ALA A 309 16.44 -6.17 2.27
CA ALA A 309 16.42 -7.53 2.79
C ALA A 309 17.85 -8.13 2.77
N PHE A 310 18.35 -8.80 3.78
CA PHE A 310 17.82 -8.90 5.14
C PHE A 310 18.89 -8.55 6.16
N ILE A 311 18.48 -7.89 7.24
CA ILE A 311 19.26 -7.92 8.47
C ILE A 311 19.00 -9.24 9.19
N VAL A 312 20.08 -9.97 9.50
CA VAL A 312 20.06 -11.22 10.25
C VAL A 312 21.11 -11.18 11.36
N SER A 313 21.04 -12.13 12.30
CA SER A 313 22.12 -12.30 13.27
C SER A 313 23.38 -12.84 12.59
N LYS A 314 24.57 -12.41 13.04
CA LYS A 314 25.87 -12.90 12.55
C LYS A 314 25.93 -14.44 12.54
N ASN A 315 25.31 -15.07 13.53
CA ASN A 315 24.99 -16.50 13.56
C ASN A 315 23.91 -16.76 14.62
N ALA A 316 23.39 -17.99 14.68
CA ALA A 316 22.30 -18.40 15.57
C ALA A 316 22.55 -18.22 17.08
N SER A 317 23.78 -17.94 17.51
CA SER A 317 24.15 -17.78 18.93
C SER A 317 24.72 -16.39 19.26
N THR A 318 24.83 -15.48 18.29
CA THR A 318 25.45 -14.17 18.47
C THR A 318 24.45 -13.06 18.20
N CYS A 319 24.13 -12.28 19.23
CA CYS A 319 23.20 -11.14 19.18
C CYS A 319 23.80 -9.90 18.49
N LEU A 320 24.26 -10.04 17.24
CA LEU A 320 24.86 -8.98 16.45
C LEU A 320 24.20 -8.91 15.06
N PRO A 321 23.64 -7.77 14.64
CA PRO A 321 23.05 -7.60 13.31
C PRO A 321 24.12 -7.55 12.22
N THR A 322 23.78 -8.11 11.06
CA THR A 322 24.57 -8.10 9.83
C THR A 322 23.63 -8.10 8.63
N TRP A 323 24.10 -7.63 7.47
CA TRP A 323 23.42 -7.85 6.20
C TRP A 323 23.73 -9.25 5.68
N GLY A 324 22.76 -10.15 5.75
CA GLY A 324 22.87 -11.53 5.23
C GLY A 324 24.02 -12.38 5.79
N THR A 325 24.60 -12.03 6.95
CA THR A 325 25.90 -12.54 7.48
C THR A 325 27.15 -12.19 6.65
N ALA A 326 26.96 -11.49 5.53
CA ALA A 326 28.02 -11.14 4.59
C ALA A 326 28.70 -9.80 4.92
N TYR A 327 27.93 -8.83 5.41
CA TYR A 327 28.44 -7.48 5.69
C TYR A 327 28.05 -7.00 7.09
N ASP A 328 28.98 -6.30 7.73
CA ASP A 328 28.72 -5.60 8.97
C ASP A 328 27.77 -4.41 8.78
N MET A 329 27.12 -4.00 9.87
CA MET A 329 26.28 -2.80 9.86
C MET A 329 27.08 -1.51 9.69
N LYS A 330 28.37 -1.49 10.03
CA LYS A 330 29.26 -0.34 9.90
C LYS A 330 30.07 -0.42 8.60
N GLY A 331 30.25 0.73 7.94
CA GLY A 331 31.13 0.82 6.78
C GLY A 331 30.59 0.12 5.52
N TYR A 332 29.32 -0.27 5.50
CA TYR A 332 28.72 -0.88 4.33
C TYR A 332 28.57 0.14 3.19
N ALA A 333 29.30 -0.08 2.10
CA ALA A 333 29.42 0.87 0.98
C ALA A 333 28.07 1.22 0.33
N GLN A 334 27.11 0.28 0.38
CA GLN A 334 25.82 0.43 -0.29
C GLN A 334 24.85 1.40 0.38
N TYR A 335 25.15 1.85 1.60
CA TYR A 335 24.36 2.92 2.24
C TYR A 335 24.31 4.21 1.42
N SER A 336 25.33 4.46 0.58
CA SER A 336 25.31 5.56 -0.39
C SER A 336 24.12 5.50 -1.36
N LYS A 337 23.65 4.30 -1.76
CA LYS A 337 22.45 4.13 -2.60
C LYS A 337 21.16 4.52 -1.86
N VAL A 338 21.07 4.21 -0.56
CA VAL A 338 19.94 4.63 0.29
C VAL A 338 19.89 6.15 0.42
N LYS A 339 21.04 6.78 0.63
CA LYS A 339 21.14 8.23 0.67
C LYS A 339 20.74 8.87 -0.64
N ALA A 340 21.23 8.36 -1.77
CA ALA A 340 20.87 8.87 -3.09
C ALA A 340 19.36 8.73 -3.37
N LEU A 341 18.73 7.63 -2.96
CA LEU A 341 17.28 7.44 -3.04
C LEU A 341 16.51 8.48 -2.21
N ARG A 342 16.91 8.69 -0.95
CA ARG A 342 16.29 9.70 -0.08
C ARG A 342 16.50 11.11 -0.59
N GLU A 343 17.64 11.38 -1.22
CA GLU A 343 17.88 12.64 -1.91
C GLU A 343 16.94 12.84 -3.10
N ALA A 344 16.61 11.76 -3.82
CA ALA A 344 15.62 11.70 -4.89
C ALA A 344 14.16 11.69 -4.42
N GLY A 345 13.90 11.69 -3.10
CA GLY A 345 12.56 11.78 -2.51
C GLY A 345 11.91 10.43 -2.17
N GLY A 346 12.64 9.33 -2.34
CA GLY A 346 12.21 8.00 -1.89
C GLY A 346 12.59 7.68 -0.44
N ASP A 347 12.27 6.47 0.00
CA ASP A 347 12.70 5.96 1.30
C ASP A 347 12.78 4.42 1.30
N VAL A 348 13.31 3.85 2.39
CA VAL A 348 13.45 2.40 2.57
C VAL A 348 12.86 1.95 3.89
N MET A 349 12.21 0.78 3.87
CA MET A 349 11.98 -0.02 5.05
C MET A 349 13.07 -1.12 5.08
N VAL A 350 13.38 -1.62 6.26
CA VAL A 350 14.34 -2.72 6.42
C VAL A 350 13.62 -3.94 6.93
N SER A 351 13.89 -5.09 6.31
CA SER A 351 13.35 -6.38 6.74
C SER A 351 14.38 -7.16 7.56
N ILE A 352 13.95 -7.66 8.72
CA ILE A 352 14.73 -8.51 9.61
C ILE A 352 14.21 -9.95 9.52
N GLY A 353 15.05 -10.88 9.06
CA GLY A 353 14.70 -12.30 8.94
C GLY A 353 14.94 -12.86 7.53
N GLY A 354 13.89 -13.43 6.94
CA GLY A 354 13.92 -14.12 5.65
C GLY A 354 14.23 -15.61 5.75
N ALA A 355 14.28 -16.28 4.59
CA ALA A 355 14.40 -17.74 4.47
C ALA A 355 15.68 -18.33 5.06
N ASN A 356 16.77 -17.58 4.94
CA ASN A 356 18.12 -18.03 5.28
C ASN A 356 18.64 -17.34 6.55
N ASN A 357 19.49 -18.06 7.28
CA ASN A 357 20.12 -17.62 8.53
C ASN A 357 19.14 -17.46 9.71
N ALA A 358 19.69 -17.09 10.86
CA ALA A 358 18.91 -16.90 12.09
C ALA A 358 18.52 -15.42 12.25
N PRO A 359 17.24 -15.10 12.52
CA PRO A 359 16.84 -13.73 12.86
C PRO A 359 17.41 -13.33 14.23
N LEU A 360 17.52 -12.03 14.48
CA LEU A 360 17.98 -11.52 15.78
C LEU A 360 17.17 -12.07 16.96
N ALA A 361 15.86 -12.26 16.78
CA ALA A 361 15.00 -12.81 17.83
C ALA A 361 15.35 -14.26 18.21
N ALA A 362 16.00 -15.03 17.33
CA ALA A 362 16.48 -16.37 17.63
C ALA A 362 17.81 -16.32 18.40
N ALA A 363 18.74 -15.46 17.98
CA ALA A 363 20.09 -15.39 18.54
C ALA A 363 20.21 -14.57 19.84
N CYS A 364 19.47 -13.47 19.96
CA CYS A 364 19.42 -12.66 21.18
C CYS A 364 18.54 -13.37 22.20
N THR A 365 19.11 -13.84 23.32
CA THR A 365 18.35 -14.55 24.36
C THR A 365 17.72 -13.61 25.40
N ASP A 366 18.29 -12.42 25.58
CA ASP A 366 17.75 -11.34 26.43
C ASP A 366 16.85 -10.39 25.62
N VAL A 367 15.69 -10.04 26.20
CA VAL A 367 14.69 -9.16 25.55
C VAL A 367 15.17 -7.72 25.48
N ASN A 368 15.93 -7.23 26.47
CA ASN A 368 16.40 -5.84 26.48
C ASN A 368 17.48 -5.63 25.43
N ASP A 369 18.40 -6.59 25.27
CA ASP A 369 19.40 -6.55 24.20
C ASP A 369 18.73 -6.58 22.82
N LEU A 370 17.72 -7.45 22.63
CA LEU A 370 16.95 -7.46 21.37
C LEU A 370 16.21 -6.14 21.12
N THR A 371 15.59 -5.56 22.16
CA THR A 371 14.93 -4.26 22.10
C THR A 371 15.92 -3.16 21.70
N GLN A 372 17.13 -3.19 22.24
CA GLN A 372 18.19 -2.24 21.93
C GLN A 372 18.67 -2.40 20.48
N GLN A 373 18.85 -3.63 19.98
CA GLN A 373 19.21 -3.86 18.58
C GLN A 373 18.14 -3.31 17.62
N TYR A 374 16.86 -3.55 17.87
CA TYR A 374 15.78 -2.99 17.04
C TYR A 374 15.74 -1.47 17.09
N TYR A 375 15.97 -0.88 18.28
CA TYR A 375 16.07 0.57 18.43
C TYR A 375 17.22 1.13 17.59
N ASP A 376 18.41 0.53 17.70
CA ASP A 376 19.61 1.03 17.04
C ASP A 376 19.58 0.86 15.53
N ILE A 377 19.01 -0.22 15.00
CA ILE A 377 18.78 -0.40 13.56
C ILE A 377 17.94 0.76 13.02
N VAL A 378 16.81 1.04 13.65
CA VAL A 378 15.90 2.11 13.22
C VAL A 378 16.54 3.49 13.37
N ASP A 379 17.25 3.74 14.46
CA ASP A 379 17.88 5.04 14.69
C ASP A 379 19.05 5.32 13.74
N ASN A 380 19.92 4.33 13.53
CA ASN A 380 21.13 4.52 12.73
C ASN A 380 20.89 4.38 11.24
N LEU A 381 19.82 3.71 10.81
CA LEU A 381 19.41 3.69 9.40
C LEU A 381 18.36 4.78 9.06
N ASN A 382 18.01 5.66 10.01
CA ASN A 382 16.98 6.70 9.86
C ASN A 382 15.63 6.16 9.34
N LEU A 383 15.17 5.02 9.87
CA LEU A 383 13.97 4.35 9.37
C LEU A 383 12.69 4.93 9.97
N ASN A 384 11.65 4.97 9.14
CA ASN A 384 10.26 5.21 9.56
C ASN A 384 9.43 3.92 9.59
N VAL A 385 9.91 2.86 8.95
CA VAL A 385 9.20 1.59 8.82
C VAL A 385 10.19 0.43 8.96
N LEU A 386 9.79 -0.60 9.70
CA LEU A 386 10.56 -1.82 9.93
C LEU A 386 9.68 -3.03 9.63
N ASP A 387 10.21 -3.98 8.88
CA ASP A 387 9.57 -5.25 8.53
C ASP A 387 10.24 -6.41 9.29
N PHE A 388 9.45 -7.39 9.68
CA PHE A 388 9.92 -8.67 10.20
C PHE A 388 9.41 -9.78 9.31
N ASP A 389 10.31 -10.35 8.52
CA ASP A 389 10.02 -11.51 7.70
C ASP A 389 10.25 -12.80 8.50
N ILE A 390 9.15 -13.47 8.85
CA ILE A 390 9.11 -14.54 9.84
C ILE A 390 8.69 -15.83 9.14
N GLU A 391 9.68 -16.61 8.72
CA GLU A 391 9.46 -17.78 7.89
C GLU A 391 10.32 -18.99 8.27
N GLY A 392 10.22 -20.05 7.46
CA GLY A 392 10.92 -21.31 7.68
C GLY A 392 10.68 -21.88 9.08
N THR A 393 11.74 -22.31 9.74
CA THR A 393 11.64 -22.86 11.10
C THR A 393 11.24 -21.81 12.15
N TRP A 394 11.51 -20.53 11.88
CA TRP A 394 11.34 -19.44 12.85
C TRP A 394 9.89 -19.00 13.05
N VAL A 395 9.02 -19.27 12.07
CA VAL A 395 7.55 -19.08 12.22
C VAL A 395 6.93 -20.08 13.20
N SER A 396 7.63 -21.18 13.48
CA SER A 396 7.20 -22.23 14.43
C SER A 396 7.95 -22.18 15.77
N ASP A 397 9.00 -21.36 15.90
CA ASP A 397 9.79 -21.28 17.12
C ASP A 397 9.15 -20.32 18.13
N GLN A 398 8.35 -20.89 19.03
CA GLN A 398 7.59 -20.15 20.04
C GLN A 398 8.47 -19.19 20.88
N LYS A 399 9.70 -19.59 21.21
CA LYS A 399 10.59 -18.78 22.04
C LYS A 399 11.02 -17.50 21.33
N SER A 400 11.45 -17.58 20.06
CA SER A 400 11.79 -16.38 19.30
C SER A 400 10.57 -15.52 18.99
N ILE A 401 9.39 -16.10 18.77
CA ILE A 401 8.14 -15.35 18.56
C ILE A 401 7.79 -14.52 19.79
N GLU A 402 7.75 -15.14 20.96
CA GLU A 402 7.43 -14.46 22.21
C GLU A 402 8.45 -13.36 22.52
N ARG A 403 9.74 -13.66 22.33
CA ARG A 403 10.82 -12.70 22.55
C ARG A 403 10.76 -11.52 21.57
N ARG A 404 10.55 -11.78 20.28
CA ARG A 404 10.38 -10.76 19.24
C ARG A 404 9.25 -9.82 19.61
N ASN A 405 8.06 -10.36 19.89
CA ASN A 405 6.89 -9.55 20.15
C ASN A 405 7.01 -8.73 21.46
N LEU A 406 7.70 -9.24 22.49
CA LEU A 406 8.02 -8.44 23.69
C LEU A 406 8.96 -7.28 23.36
N ALA A 407 10.03 -7.57 22.62
CA ALA A 407 11.02 -6.55 22.24
C ALA A 407 10.43 -5.49 21.30
N VAL A 408 9.61 -5.91 20.33
CA VAL A 408 8.88 -5.03 19.40
C VAL A 408 7.94 -4.10 20.18
N LYS A 409 7.17 -4.62 21.15
CA LYS A 409 6.33 -3.75 21.98
C LYS A 409 7.15 -2.74 22.79
N ALA A 410 8.22 -3.22 23.43
CA ALA A 410 9.07 -2.38 24.27
C ALA A 410 9.72 -1.25 23.46
N VAL A 411 10.22 -1.54 22.26
CA VAL A 411 10.84 -0.52 21.40
C VAL A 411 9.79 0.44 20.82
N GLN A 412 8.60 -0.04 20.48
CA GLN A 412 7.49 0.79 20.04
C GLN A 412 7.07 1.81 21.11
N ASP A 413 6.96 1.39 22.37
CA ASP A 413 6.68 2.30 23.48
C ASP A 413 7.77 3.33 23.68
N LYS A 414 9.03 2.94 23.49
CA LYS A 414 10.18 3.85 23.57
C LYS A 414 10.12 4.92 22.49
N TRP A 415 9.93 4.54 21.22
CA TRP A 415 9.78 5.51 20.12
C TRP A 415 8.58 6.43 20.33
N LYS A 416 7.45 5.90 20.81
CA LYS A 416 6.25 6.69 21.13
C LYS A 416 6.52 7.72 22.23
N ALA A 417 7.27 7.34 23.27
CA ALA A 417 7.68 8.26 24.34
C ALA A 417 8.65 9.36 23.83
N GLU A 418 9.42 9.06 22.79
CA GLU A 418 10.30 10.02 22.09
C GLU A 418 9.55 10.87 21.04
N GLY A 419 8.25 10.64 20.84
CA GLY A 419 7.44 11.34 19.84
C GLY A 419 7.69 10.88 18.39
N ARG A 420 8.33 9.73 18.21
CA ARG A 420 8.57 9.11 16.90
C ARG A 420 7.41 8.18 16.54
N ASN A 421 7.09 8.13 15.25
CA ASN A 421 6.16 7.15 14.69
C ASN A 421 6.94 6.21 13.78
N VAL A 422 7.04 4.94 14.17
CA VAL A 422 7.73 3.89 13.40
C VAL A 422 6.72 2.79 13.09
N GLY A 423 6.44 2.57 11.80
CA GLY A 423 5.52 1.54 11.34
C GLY A 423 6.16 0.15 11.45
N ILE A 424 5.45 -0.80 12.06
CA ILE A 424 5.90 -2.20 12.14
C ILE A 424 5.08 -3.07 11.20
N TRP A 425 5.76 -3.73 10.26
CA TRP A 425 5.18 -4.72 9.36
C TRP A 425 5.68 -6.12 9.70
N TYR A 426 4.79 -7.10 9.64
CA TYR A 426 5.17 -8.52 9.67
C TYR A 426 4.92 -9.13 8.30
N THR A 427 5.94 -9.77 7.73
CA THR A 427 5.85 -10.56 6.50
C THR A 427 5.79 -12.04 6.85
N LEU A 428 4.74 -12.74 6.35
CA LEU A 428 4.44 -14.12 6.74
C LEU A 428 4.18 -15.03 5.54
N PRO A 429 4.54 -16.33 5.61
CA PRO A 429 4.12 -17.33 4.64
C PRO A 429 2.59 -17.50 4.65
N ILE A 430 2.01 -17.73 3.47
CA ILE A 430 0.56 -17.90 3.34
C ILE A 430 0.19 -18.98 2.31
N LEU A 431 -0.98 -19.60 2.50
CA LEU A 431 -1.63 -20.44 1.49
C LEU A 431 -2.83 -19.72 0.86
N PRO A 432 -3.35 -20.15 -0.30
CA PRO A 432 -4.59 -19.57 -0.85
C PRO A 432 -5.79 -19.66 0.09
N THR A 433 -5.72 -20.54 1.10
CA THR A 433 -6.70 -20.73 2.18
C THR A 433 -6.48 -19.82 3.40
N GLY A 434 -5.50 -18.92 3.37
CA GLY A 434 -5.12 -18.04 4.48
C GLY A 434 -3.84 -18.48 5.20
N LEU A 435 -3.51 -17.79 6.28
CA LEU A 435 -2.37 -18.08 7.16
C LEU A 435 -2.54 -19.45 7.82
N THR A 436 -1.42 -20.16 8.00
CA THR A 436 -1.39 -21.40 8.78
C THR A 436 -1.54 -21.12 10.28
N PHE A 437 -1.64 -22.18 11.09
CA PHE A 437 -1.72 -22.05 12.54
C PHE A 437 -0.52 -21.29 13.12
N GLU A 438 0.68 -21.56 12.61
CA GLU A 438 1.93 -20.94 13.03
C GLU A 438 1.93 -19.43 12.71
N GLY A 439 1.53 -19.04 11.50
CA GLY A 439 1.39 -17.63 11.13
C GLY A 439 0.34 -16.89 11.97
N LEU A 440 -0.81 -17.53 12.24
CA LEU A 440 -1.82 -16.98 13.14
C LEU A 440 -1.31 -16.85 14.59
N ASN A 441 -0.47 -17.79 15.05
CA ASN A 441 0.11 -17.73 16.38
C ASN A 441 1.06 -16.53 16.54
N VAL A 442 1.86 -16.20 15.52
CA VAL A 442 2.68 -14.97 15.51
C VAL A 442 1.83 -13.72 15.73
N LEU A 443 0.72 -13.59 15.00
CA LEU A 443 -0.17 -12.43 15.09
C LEU A 443 -0.96 -12.37 16.41
N ASN A 444 -1.46 -13.50 16.88
CA ASN A 444 -2.19 -13.57 18.16
C ASN A 444 -1.26 -13.23 19.33
N ASP A 445 -0.01 -13.71 19.29
CA ASP A 445 0.99 -13.40 20.30
C ASP A 445 1.39 -11.92 20.29
N ALA A 446 1.54 -11.33 19.09
CA ALA A 446 1.78 -9.89 18.92
C ALA A 446 0.63 -9.07 19.51
N LYS A 447 -0.63 -9.42 19.18
CA LYS A 447 -1.82 -8.77 19.74
C LYS A 447 -1.89 -8.92 21.27
N ALA A 448 -1.58 -10.10 21.81
CA ALA A 448 -1.61 -10.36 23.25
C ALA A 448 -0.57 -9.51 24.02
N LYS A 449 0.59 -9.26 23.40
CA LYS A 449 1.65 -8.37 23.93
C LYS A 449 1.38 -6.89 23.65
N GLY A 450 0.33 -6.56 22.90
CA GLY A 450 -0.09 -5.21 22.60
C GLY A 450 0.73 -4.54 21.49
N VAL A 451 1.42 -5.31 20.64
CA VAL A 451 2.13 -4.78 19.48
C VAL A 451 1.12 -4.13 18.53
N GLU A 452 1.34 -2.86 18.20
CA GLU A 452 0.55 -2.15 17.18
C GLU A 452 1.22 -2.35 15.82
N LEU A 453 0.64 -3.20 14.96
CA LEU A 453 1.14 -3.41 13.59
C LEU A 453 0.61 -2.33 12.65
N ALA A 454 1.51 -1.75 11.84
CA ALA A 454 1.15 -0.91 10.71
C ALA A 454 0.58 -1.75 9.56
N GLY A 455 1.10 -2.95 9.36
CA GLY A 455 0.54 -3.89 8.40
C GLY A 455 1.02 -5.34 8.57
N ILE A 456 0.35 -6.23 7.83
CA ILE A 456 0.68 -7.64 7.67
C ILE A 456 0.84 -7.88 6.17
N ASN A 457 2.07 -8.11 5.75
CA ASN A 457 2.41 -8.50 4.40
C ASN A 457 2.47 -10.02 4.30
N VAL A 458 2.12 -10.59 3.14
CA VAL A 458 2.19 -12.03 2.93
C VAL A 458 2.93 -12.41 1.67
N MET A 459 3.71 -13.48 1.79
CA MET A 459 4.46 -14.08 0.69
C MET A 459 3.53 -14.98 -0.11
N THR A 460 2.91 -14.43 -1.15
CA THR A 460 1.98 -15.14 -2.05
C THR A 460 2.77 -15.93 -3.10
N MET A 461 3.58 -16.88 -2.63
CA MET A 461 4.52 -17.70 -3.39
C MET A 461 4.73 -19.05 -2.68
N ASP A 462 5.28 -20.03 -3.40
CA ASP A 462 5.78 -21.30 -2.88
C ASP A 462 4.74 -22.08 -2.05
N TYR A 463 3.55 -22.23 -2.63
CA TYR A 463 2.40 -22.92 -2.00
C TYR A 463 2.59 -24.44 -1.89
N GLY A 464 3.66 -24.95 -2.48
CA GLY A 464 4.07 -26.36 -2.46
C GLY A 464 3.54 -27.15 -3.66
N ASN A 465 4.11 -28.34 -3.87
CA ASN A 465 4.01 -29.14 -5.11
C ASN A 465 2.59 -29.59 -5.53
N THR A 466 1.55 -29.28 -4.76
CA THR A 466 0.16 -29.72 -5.04
C THR A 466 -0.83 -28.57 -5.15
N VAL A 467 -0.42 -27.35 -4.79
CA VAL A 467 -1.26 -26.17 -4.73
C VAL A 467 -0.75 -25.18 -5.78
N CYS A 468 -1.66 -24.44 -6.43
CA CYS A 468 -1.34 -23.40 -7.41
C CYS A 468 -0.43 -23.79 -8.59
N GLN A 469 -0.36 -25.08 -8.93
CA GLN A 469 0.53 -25.57 -9.99
C GLN A 469 0.16 -24.98 -11.37
N SER A 470 1.13 -24.38 -12.03
CA SER A 470 1.01 -23.83 -13.39
C SER A 470 1.42 -24.86 -14.44
N ALA A 471 0.83 -24.75 -15.64
CA ALA A 471 1.32 -25.52 -16.79
C ALA A 471 2.57 -24.90 -17.43
N GLY A 472 3.13 -23.83 -16.85
CA GLY A 472 4.28 -23.10 -17.39
C GLY A 472 3.93 -22.25 -18.61
N THR A 473 2.71 -21.71 -18.65
CA THR A 473 2.22 -20.87 -19.75
C THR A 473 1.52 -19.61 -19.25
N GLU A 474 1.90 -18.46 -19.82
CA GLU A 474 1.29 -17.14 -19.59
C GLU A 474 -0.23 -17.14 -19.81
N GLY A 475 -0.97 -16.36 -19.01
CA GLY A 475 -2.42 -16.12 -19.18
C GLY A 475 -3.34 -17.11 -18.47
N GLN A 476 -2.80 -18.10 -17.77
CA GLN A 476 -3.60 -18.99 -16.92
C GLN A 476 -4.06 -18.32 -15.62
N ASN A 477 -3.33 -17.29 -15.17
CA ASN A 477 -3.59 -16.50 -13.98
C ASN A 477 -3.71 -17.32 -12.68
N ILE A 478 -3.05 -18.48 -12.60
CA ILE A 478 -3.20 -19.41 -11.48
C ILE A 478 -2.58 -18.81 -10.21
N HIS A 479 -1.38 -18.25 -10.31
CA HIS A 479 -0.68 -17.70 -9.14
C HIS A 479 -1.31 -16.38 -8.69
N GLY A 480 -1.78 -15.57 -9.64
CA GLY A 480 -2.56 -14.37 -9.35
C GLY A 480 -3.87 -14.70 -8.64
N GLN A 481 -4.62 -15.72 -9.10
CA GLN A 481 -5.83 -16.17 -8.40
C GLN A 481 -5.54 -16.73 -7.00
N CYS A 482 -4.40 -17.41 -6.84
CA CYS A 482 -3.95 -17.88 -5.54
C CYS A 482 -3.61 -16.74 -4.59
N ALA A 483 -2.90 -15.71 -5.07
CA ALA A 483 -2.59 -14.51 -4.30
C ALA A 483 -3.88 -13.77 -3.88
N VAL A 484 -4.81 -13.56 -4.81
CA VAL A 484 -6.13 -12.95 -4.52
C VAL A 484 -6.91 -13.75 -3.48
N SER A 485 -6.91 -15.09 -3.60
CA SER A 485 -7.57 -15.97 -2.63
C SER A 485 -6.90 -15.92 -1.26
N ALA A 486 -5.57 -15.84 -1.21
CA ALA A 486 -4.81 -15.71 0.02
C ALA A 486 -5.18 -14.42 0.77
N ILE A 487 -5.25 -13.28 0.06
CA ILE A 487 -5.68 -11.98 0.64
C ILE A 487 -7.13 -12.01 1.12
N GLU A 488 -8.04 -12.61 0.36
CA GLU A 488 -9.44 -12.77 0.80
C GLU A 488 -9.55 -13.56 2.10
N ASN A 489 -8.89 -14.71 2.18
CA ASN A 489 -8.95 -15.56 3.37
C ASN A 489 -8.21 -14.95 4.56
N MET A 490 -7.08 -14.28 4.32
CA MET A 490 -6.39 -13.52 5.36
C MET A 490 -7.29 -12.41 5.91
N SER A 491 -8.00 -11.65 5.07
CA SER A 491 -8.95 -10.62 5.54
C SER A 491 -9.96 -11.19 6.53
N GLN A 492 -10.50 -12.39 6.26
CA GLN A 492 -11.43 -13.07 7.17
C GLN A 492 -10.78 -13.51 8.49
N GLN A 493 -9.53 -13.97 8.46
CA GLN A 493 -8.77 -14.32 9.66
C GLN A 493 -8.42 -13.07 10.50
N LEU A 494 -7.98 -11.99 9.85
CA LEU A 494 -7.62 -10.74 10.52
C LEU A 494 -8.83 -10.08 11.19
N LYS A 495 -10.04 -10.19 10.63
CA LYS A 495 -11.28 -9.73 11.29
C LYS A 495 -11.58 -10.47 12.60
N GLN A 496 -11.12 -11.72 12.74
CA GLN A 496 -11.26 -12.48 13.98
C GLN A 496 -10.21 -12.07 15.02
N ILE A 497 -9.00 -11.72 14.57
CA ILE A 497 -7.94 -11.23 15.44
C ILE A 497 -8.24 -9.81 15.88
N TYR A 498 -8.52 -8.89 14.96
CA TYR A 498 -8.72 -7.44 15.18
C TYR A 498 -10.19 -7.04 15.08
N THR A 499 -11.00 -7.54 16.02
CA THR A 499 -12.46 -7.34 16.06
C THR A 499 -12.91 -5.88 16.22
N ASP A 500 -11.99 -4.98 16.53
CA ASP A 500 -12.20 -3.55 16.74
C ASP A 500 -11.96 -2.70 15.48
N LYS A 501 -11.47 -3.30 14.37
CA LYS A 501 -11.20 -2.62 13.10
C LYS A 501 -12.31 -2.84 12.08
N THR A 502 -12.53 -1.85 11.23
CA THR A 502 -13.46 -1.94 10.08
C THR A 502 -12.83 -2.73 8.93
N ASP A 503 -13.65 -3.18 7.98
CA ASP A 503 -13.17 -3.86 6.77
C ASP A 503 -12.13 -3.04 5.99
N ALA A 504 -12.34 -1.72 5.85
CA ALA A 504 -11.40 -0.83 5.19
C ALA A 504 -10.07 -0.74 5.96
N GLN A 505 -10.11 -0.66 7.28
CA GLN A 505 -8.89 -0.67 8.12
C GLN A 505 -8.16 -2.01 8.06
N ILE A 506 -8.89 -3.13 7.99
CA ILE A 506 -8.28 -4.45 7.79
C ILE A 506 -7.58 -4.50 6.43
N ASN A 507 -8.24 -4.06 5.36
CA ASN A 507 -7.64 -4.07 4.02
C ASN A 507 -6.42 -3.16 3.91
N ALA A 508 -6.48 -1.94 4.43
CA ALA A 508 -5.35 -1.00 4.44
C ALA A 508 -4.14 -1.52 5.23
N MET A 509 -4.35 -2.46 6.15
CA MET A 509 -3.26 -3.13 6.88
C MET A 509 -2.70 -4.35 6.15
N MET A 510 -3.28 -4.80 5.05
CA MET A 510 -2.80 -5.99 4.32
C MET A 510 -1.82 -5.58 3.21
N GLY A 511 -0.80 -6.41 3.02
CA GLY A 511 0.11 -6.35 1.88
C GLY A 511 0.26 -7.70 1.19
N THR A 512 0.66 -7.70 -0.08
CA THR A 512 0.92 -8.91 -0.88
C THR A 512 2.27 -8.82 -1.57
N THR A 513 3.10 -9.85 -1.43
CA THR A 513 4.40 -9.97 -2.09
C THR A 513 4.48 -11.30 -2.83
N PRO A 514 4.25 -11.33 -4.16
CA PRO A 514 4.55 -12.49 -4.99
C PRO A 514 6.05 -12.62 -5.27
N MET A 515 6.52 -13.85 -5.54
CA MET A 515 7.80 -14.08 -6.21
C MET A 515 7.55 -14.05 -7.71
N ILE A 516 8.26 -13.18 -8.44
CA ILE A 516 8.01 -12.96 -9.87
C ILE A 516 8.70 -14.03 -10.74
N GLY A 517 8.15 -14.38 -11.89
CA GLY A 517 8.72 -15.41 -12.76
C GLY A 517 8.70 -16.80 -12.14
N TYR A 518 9.75 -17.60 -12.34
CA TYR A 518 9.84 -18.95 -11.79
C TYR A 518 10.14 -18.92 -10.29
N ASN A 519 9.33 -19.65 -9.51
CA ASN A 519 9.50 -19.76 -8.06
C ASN A 519 10.31 -21.02 -7.68
N ASP A 520 10.66 -21.13 -6.39
CA ASP A 520 11.46 -22.24 -5.86
C ASP A 520 10.71 -23.59 -5.93
N VAL A 521 9.38 -23.56 -5.79
CA VAL A 521 8.52 -24.74 -5.97
C VAL A 521 8.39 -25.07 -7.45
N GLN A 522 8.84 -26.26 -7.84
CA GLN A 522 8.72 -26.73 -9.22
C GLN A 522 7.26 -26.72 -9.68
N GLY A 523 7.00 -26.08 -10.82
CA GLY A 523 5.65 -25.93 -11.39
C GLY A 523 4.99 -24.60 -11.03
N GLU A 524 5.61 -23.79 -10.18
CA GLU A 524 5.15 -22.44 -9.87
C GLU A 524 5.84 -21.39 -10.75
N VAL A 525 5.03 -20.58 -11.44
CA VAL A 525 5.50 -19.48 -12.29
C VAL A 525 4.48 -18.34 -12.20
N PHE A 526 4.93 -17.17 -11.75
CA PHE A 526 4.18 -15.93 -11.67
C PHE A 526 4.47 -15.06 -12.89
N TYR A 527 3.46 -14.87 -13.72
CA TYR A 527 3.56 -14.18 -15.00
C TYR A 527 3.06 -12.73 -14.95
N LEU A 528 3.26 -11.95 -16.01
CA LEU A 528 2.78 -10.56 -16.07
C LEU A 528 1.25 -10.47 -15.99
N SER A 529 0.54 -11.45 -16.53
CA SER A 529 -0.92 -11.57 -16.41
C SER A 529 -1.38 -11.86 -14.97
N ASP A 530 -0.58 -12.59 -14.17
CA ASP A 530 -0.81 -12.75 -12.73
C ASP A 530 -0.59 -11.41 -11.99
N ALA A 531 0.45 -10.66 -12.36
CA ALA A 531 0.77 -9.36 -11.78
C ALA A 531 -0.39 -8.34 -11.95
N ASN A 532 -0.96 -8.28 -13.16
CA ASN A 532 -2.12 -7.43 -13.44
C ASN A 532 -3.32 -7.80 -12.55
N LEU A 533 -3.60 -9.09 -12.35
CA LEU A 533 -4.69 -9.54 -11.50
C LEU A 533 -4.48 -9.16 -10.03
N VAL A 534 -3.25 -9.29 -9.53
CA VAL A 534 -2.87 -8.87 -8.17
C VAL A 534 -3.02 -7.36 -8.01
N MET A 535 -2.57 -6.57 -8.99
CA MET A 535 -2.71 -5.11 -8.99
C MET A 535 -4.18 -4.67 -8.98
N GLU A 536 -5.02 -5.30 -9.79
CA GLU A 536 -6.47 -5.03 -9.82
C GLU A 536 -7.14 -5.32 -8.47
N ASP A 537 -6.86 -6.48 -7.86
CA ASP A 537 -7.42 -6.83 -6.55
C ASP A 537 -6.90 -5.92 -5.44
N ALA A 538 -5.61 -5.57 -5.48
CA ALA A 538 -4.99 -4.68 -4.51
C ALA A 538 -5.64 -3.27 -4.53
N LYS A 539 -5.82 -2.69 -5.72
CA LYS A 539 -6.55 -1.42 -5.91
C LYS A 539 -8.00 -1.53 -5.46
N LYS A 540 -8.69 -2.60 -5.83
CA LYS A 540 -10.11 -2.79 -5.50
C LYS A 540 -10.34 -2.90 -3.98
N ARG A 541 -9.41 -3.54 -3.26
CA ARG A 541 -9.50 -3.74 -1.82
C ARG A 541 -8.99 -2.56 -1.02
N ASP A 542 -8.22 -1.66 -1.65
CA ASP A 542 -7.53 -0.56 -0.99
C ASP A 542 -6.45 -1.10 -0.02
N LEU A 543 -5.58 -1.99 -0.54
CA LEU A 543 -4.50 -2.59 0.25
C LEU A 543 -3.45 -1.55 0.65
N GLY A 544 -2.70 -1.79 1.72
CA GLY A 544 -1.63 -0.88 2.13
C GLY A 544 -0.35 -1.03 1.32
N MET A 545 -0.02 -2.26 0.89
CA MET A 545 1.26 -2.53 0.23
C MET A 545 1.18 -3.59 -0.87
N ILE A 546 1.95 -3.39 -1.93
CA ILE A 546 2.36 -4.45 -2.85
C ILE A 546 3.89 -4.53 -2.83
N GLY A 547 4.44 -5.74 -2.83
CA GLY A 547 5.86 -5.98 -3.04
C GLY A 547 6.09 -7.04 -4.11
N ILE A 548 7.35 -7.27 -4.46
CA ILE A 548 7.79 -8.46 -5.19
C ILE A 548 9.06 -9.00 -4.57
N TRP A 549 9.25 -10.32 -4.63
CA TRP A 549 10.57 -10.94 -4.52
C TRP A 549 11.09 -11.22 -5.94
N SER A 550 12.03 -10.45 -6.49
CA SER A 550 12.68 -9.26 -5.93
C SER A 550 13.10 -8.30 -7.05
N MET A 551 13.54 -7.08 -6.72
CA MET A 551 14.01 -6.10 -7.71
C MET A 551 15.20 -6.60 -8.55
N ALA A 552 16.10 -7.38 -7.96
CA ALA A 552 17.23 -7.95 -8.67
C ALA A 552 16.76 -9.01 -9.68
N ARG A 553 15.65 -9.72 -9.37
CA ARG A 553 15.01 -10.71 -10.23
C ARG A 553 14.15 -10.11 -11.33
N ASP A 554 13.80 -8.83 -11.30
CA ASP A 554 12.96 -8.17 -12.32
C ASP A 554 13.76 -7.85 -13.59
N LYS A 555 14.36 -8.90 -14.13
CA LYS A 555 15.24 -8.97 -15.30
C LYS A 555 14.95 -10.28 -16.03
N PRO A 556 15.10 -10.31 -17.35
CA PRO A 556 15.00 -11.55 -18.11
C PRO A 556 16.19 -12.46 -17.82
N GLY A 557 15.98 -13.76 -17.97
CA GLY A 557 16.98 -14.79 -17.75
C GLY A 557 16.72 -16.05 -18.57
N PRO A 558 17.53 -17.10 -18.37
CA PRO A 558 17.29 -18.40 -18.99
C PRO A 558 15.95 -18.99 -18.54
N ALA A 559 15.13 -19.39 -19.52
CA ALA A 559 13.80 -19.94 -19.27
C ALA A 559 13.82 -21.10 -18.26
N GLY A 560 13.07 -20.98 -17.17
CA GLY A 560 12.93 -22.05 -16.16
C GLY A 560 14.05 -22.16 -15.14
N VAL A 561 14.97 -21.19 -15.11
CA VAL A 561 16.03 -21.12 -14.10
C VAL A 561 15.65 -20.14 -13.01
N VAL A 562 15.56 -20.64 -11.78
CA VAL A 562 15.36 -19.83 -10.57
C VAL A 562 16.72 -19.30 -10.12
N GLU A 563 16.84 -17.99 -9.96
CA GLU A 563 18.08 -17.32 -9.58
C GLU A 563 17.76 -16.01 -8.84
N ALA A 564 18.73 -15.50 -8.06
CA ALA A 564 18.57 -14.24 -7.32
C ALA A 564 18.61 -12.99 -8.22
N THR A 565 19.16 -13.09 -9.43
CA THR A 565 19.45 -11.95 -10.32
C THR A 565 18.63 -11.92 -11.61
N HIS A 566 17.68 -12.86 -11.78
CA HIS A 566 16.71 -12.84 -12.87
C HIS A 566 15.46 -13.68 -12.56
N SER A 567 14.36 -13.37 -13.24
CA SER A 567 13.05 -14.00 -13.06
C SER A 567 12.95 -15.41 -13.66
N GLY A 568 13.93 -15.79 -14.49
CA GLY A 568 13.86 -17.02 -15.29
C GLY A 568 12.86 -16.95 -16.43
N LEU A 569 12.26 -15.78 -16.70
CA LEU A 569 11.47 -15.52 -17.91
C LEU A 569 12.37 -14.93 -19.00
N THR A 570 12.09 -15.21 -20.28
CA THR A 570 12.88 -14.65 -21.38
C THR A 570 12.58 -13.16 -21.58
N GLU A 571 13.46 -12.45 -22.31
CA GLU A 571 13.25 -11.05 -22.71
C GLU A 571 11.88 -10.79 -23.37
N GLN A 572 11.38 -11.76 -24.15
CA GLN A 572 10.07 -11.64 -24.81
C GLN A 572 8.90 -11.87 -23.85
N GLN A 573 9.11 -12.57 -22.74
CA GLN A 573 8.08 -12.85 -21.74
C GLN A 573 8.00 -11.73 -20.71
N ALA A 574 9.15 -11.28 -20.20
CA ALA A 574 9.25 -10.17 -19.26
C ALA A 574 10.58 -9.43 -19.51
N PRO A 575 10.55 -8.27 -20.19
CA PRO A 575 11.72 -7.41 -20.28
C PRO A 575 12.08 -6.87 -18.89
N LYS A 576 13.27 -6.27 -18.79
CA LYS A 576 13.76 -5.69 -17.53
C LYS A 576 12.74 -4.70 -16.95
N TYR A 577 12.42 -4.87 -15.66
CA TYR A 577 11.45 -4.09 -14.88
C TYR A 577 9.97 -4.22 -15.29
N ALA A 578 9.60 -5.20 -16.11
CA ALA A 578 8.21 -5.35 -16.57
C ALA A 578 7.21 -5.60 -15.44
N PHE A 579 7.60 -6.29 -14.36
CA PHE A 579 6.71 -6.46 -13.20
C PHE A 579 6.57 -5.16 -12.41
N SER A 580 7.68 -4.46 -12.21
CA SER A 580 7.68 -3.17 -11.53
C SER A 580 6.90 -2.10 -12.29
N GLU A 581 6.91 -2.10 -13.62
CA GLU A 581 6.08 -1.20 -14.45
C GLU A 581 4.57 -1.37 -14.15
N ILE A 582 4.13 -2.60 -13.86
CA ILE A 582 2.73 -2.89 -13.50
C ILE A 582 2.41 -2.39 -12.09
N PHE A 583 3.32 -2.58 -11.13
CA PHE A 583 3.05 -2.32 -9.71
C PHE A 583 3.44 -0.92 -9.23
N ALA A 584 4.40 -0.24 -9.85
CA ALA A 584 4.85 1.10 -9.45
C ALA A 584 3.72 2.13 -9.33
N PRO A 585 2.70 2.15 -10.22
CA PRO A 585 1.54 3.04 -10.08
C PRO A 585 0.68 2.80 -8.84
N PHE A 586 0.96 1.77 -8.04
CA PHE A 586 0.28 1.55 -6.77
C PHE A 586 0.73 2.55 -5.69
N THR A 587 1.96 3.08 -5.79
CA THR A 587 2.43 4.11 -4.87
C THR A 587 1.75 5.45 -5.18
N HIS A 588 0.96 5.96 -4.23
CA HIS A 588 0.34 7.29 -4.34
C HIS A 588 0.07 7.85 -2.95
N THR A 589 0.12 9.18 -2.80
CA THR A 589 -0.24 9.86 -1.55
C THR A 589 -1.72 10.25 -1.58
N ASP A 590 -2.38 10.29 -0.42
CA ASP A 590 -3.78 10.76 -0.35
C ASP A 590 -3.92 12.26 -0.71
N ASP A 591 -2.82 13.02 -0.58
CA ASP A 591 -2.69 14.42 -1.03
C ASP A 591 -2.42 14.53 -2.54
N ASP A 592 -1.87 13.49 -3.18
CA ASP A 592 -1.94 13.22 -4.63
C ASP A 592 -3.32 12.63 -5.01
N SER A 593 -4.37 13.04 -4.32
CA SER A 593 -5.72 13.01 -4.90
C SER A 593 -5.91 14.12 -5.95
N ASP A 594 -4.84 14.50 -6.65
CA ASP A 594 -4.93 14.73 -8.08
C ASP A 594 -5.17 13.36 -8.72
N ASP A 595 -6.44 13.15 -9.07
CA ASP A 595 -7.08 12.03 -9.78
C ASP A 595 -6.36 11.62 -11.09
N ASP A 596 -5.10 11.16 -10.99
CA ASP A 596 -4.27 10.65 -12.08
C ASP A 596 -3.98 9.18 -11.82
N GLY A 597 -4.68 8.32 -12.57
CA GLY A 597 -4.46 6.87 -12.57
C GLY A 597 -5.56 6.04 -11.90
N ALA A 598 -6.58 6.68 -11.34
CA ALA A 598 -7.88 6.03 -11.35
C ALA A 598 -8.23 5.78 -12.83
N VAL A 599 -8.27 4.50 -13.21
CA VAL A 599 -9.45 4.08 -13.96
C VAL A 599 -10.59 4.53 -13.07
N LEU A 600 -11.08 5.75 -13.30
CA LEU A 600 -12.26 6.27 -12.68
C LEU A 600 -13.30 5.23 -13.07
N GLU A 601 -13.64 4.32 -12.16
CA GLU A 601 -14.69 3.35 -12.44
C GLU A 601 -15.85 4.18 -12.97
N LEU A 602 -16.31 3.84 -14.17
CA LEU A 602 -17.41 4.56 -14.77
C LEU A 602 -18.65 4.31 -13.89
N LYS A 603 -18.87 5.21 -12.93
CA LYS A 603 -20.00 5.18 -12.01
C LYS A 603 -21.28 5.29 -12.81
N THR A 604 -22.27 4.46 -12.45
CA THR A 604 -23.59 4.56 -13.07
C THR A 604 -24.21 5.90 -12.71
N GLY A 605 -24.38 6.79 -13.69
CA GLY A 605 -24.81 8.15 -13.41
C GLY A 605 -24.64 9.10 -14.59
N SER A 606 -24.60 10.40 -14.29
CA SER A 606 -24.48 11.46 -15.29
C SER A 606 -23.09 12.07 -15.29
N TYR A 607 -22.67 12.54 -16.47
CA TYR A 607 -21.33 13.07 -16.69
C TYR A 607 -21.46 14.48 -17.28
N LYS A 608 -20.89 15.46 -16.61
CA LYS A 608 -21.00 16.90 -16.91
C LYS A 608 -19.75 17.39 -17.63
N SER A 609 -19.89 17.95 -18.83
CA SER A 609 -18.78 18.54 -19.57
C SER A 609 -18.18 19.71 -18.80
N LEU A 610 -16.85 19.74 -18.70
CA LEU A 610 -16.13 20.86 -18.07
C LEU A 610 -16.06 22.11 -18.97
N LYS A 611 -16.38 22.00 -20.26
CA LYS A 611 -16.39 23.14 -21.20
C LYS A 611 -17.65 24.01 -21.07
N ASN A 612 -18.84 23.43 -20.96
CA ASN A 612 -20.11 24.18 -20.89
C ASN A 612 -20.95 23.90 -19.64
N GLY A 613 -20.54 22.95 -18.80
CA GLY A 613 -21.27 22.60 -17.58
C GLY A 613 -22.58 21.85 -17.82
N LEU A 614 -22.79 21.28 -19.00
CA LEU A 614 -23.97 20.48 -19.34
C LEU A 614 -23.66 18.97 -19.31
N CYS A 615 -24.67 18.14 -19.06
CA CYS A 615 -24.53 16.69 -18.97
C CYS A 615 -24.62 16.00 -20.34
N ILE A 616 -23.87 14.92 -20.53
CA ILE A 616 -23.99 14.04 -21.70
C ILE A 616 -25.42 13.52 -21.80
N ASP A 617 -26.04 13.69 -22.97
CA ASP A 617 -27.40 13.27 -23.27
C ASP A 617 -27.46 12.52 -24.62
N ALA A 618 -27.73 11.22 -24.53
CA ALA A 618 -27.92 10.32 -25.67
C ALA A 618 -29.40 10.04 -26.00
N SER A 619 -30.32 10.93 -25.60
CA SER A 619 -31.75 10.81 -25.91
C SER A 619 -32.06 11.03 -27.40
N TYR A 620 -31.20 11.74 -28.12
CA TYR A 620 -31.43 12.17 -29.49
C TYR A 620 -30.98 11.09 -30.49
N THR A 621 -31.85 10.75 -31.44
CA THR A 621 -31.57 9.74 -32.48
C THR A 621 -31.03 10.34 -33.77
N THR A 622 -31.12 11.66 -33.93
CA THR A 622 -30.80 12.37 -35.18
C THR A 622 -29.72 13.40 -34.87
N GLY A 623 -28.54 13.27 -35.48
CA GLY A 623 -27.42 14.22 -35.35
C GLY A 623 -26.28 13.81 -34.41
N GLY A 624 -26.47 12.83 -33.52
CA GLY A 624 -25.42 12.33 -32.61
C GLY A 624 -25.72 12.59 -31.14
N MET A 625 -24.80 12.17 -30.27
CA MET A 625 -24.85 12.47 -28.84
C MET A 625 -24.56 13.95 -28.60
N LYS A 626 -25.24 14.56 -27.62
CA LYS A 626 -25.09 15.98 -27.31
C LYS A 626 -24.99 16.25 -25.81
N THR A 627 -24.74 17.49 -25.41
CA THR A 627 -24.88 17.90 -24.01
C THR A 627 -26.19 18.63 -23.75
N PHE A 628 -26.72 18.54 -22.53
CA PHE A 628 -27.98 19.16 -22.12
C PHE A 628 -28.02 19.39 -20.60
N ASP A 629 -28.98 20.16 -20.08
CA ASP A 629 -29.12 20.39 -18.64
C ASP A 629 -29.10 19.08 -17.83
N CYS A 630 -28.34 19.08 -16.74
CA CYS A 630 -28.16 17.92 -15.86
C CYS A 630 -29.43 17.66 -15.03
N VAL A 631 -30.39 16.90 -15.58
CA VAL A 631 -31.72 16.67 -14.98
C VAL A 631 -32.09 15.18 -14.82
N ARG A 632 -31.08 14.30 -14.86
CA ARG A 632 -31.17 12.83 -14.72
C ARG A 632 -32.29 12.21 -15.56
N THR A 633 -32.18 12.30 -16.87
CA THR A 633 -33.02 11.51 -17.78
C THR A 633 -32.42 10.12 -18.00
N GLN A 634 -33.24 9.16 -18.45
CA GLN A 634 -32.72 7.86 -18.87
C GLN A 634 -31.69 7.96 -20.03
N GLY A 635 -31.66 9.08 -20.78
CA GLY A 635 -30.64 9.34 -21.81
C GLY A 635 -29.35 9.97 -21.28
N GLN A 636 -29.34 10.43 -20.02
CA GLN A 636 -28.19 10.99 -19.32
C GLN A 636 -27.61 10.04 -18.26
N THR A 637 -28.18 8.84 -18.12
CA THR A 637 -27.68 7.81 -17.20
C THR A 637 -26.82 6.85 -17.98
N LEU A 638 -25.50 7.01 -17.86
CA LEU A 638 -24.50 6.12 -18.42
C LEU A 638 -24.20 5.00 -17.42
N SER A 639 -23.95 3.79 -17.91
CA SER A 639 -23.56 2.64 -17.08
C SER A 639 -22.62 1.73 -17.85
N VAL A 640 -21.81 0.93 -17.16
CA VAL A 640 -20.94 -0.05 -17.81
C VAL A 640 -21.72 -1.33 -18.12
N GLY A 641 -21.68 -1.75 -19.38
CA GLY A 641 -22.14 -3.04 -19.84
C GLY A 641 -20.99 -4.02 -20.07
N ASN A 642 -21.32 -5.25 -20.46
CA ASN A 642 -20.33 -6.26 -20.81
C ASN A 642 -19.35 -5.76 -21.89
N PHE A 643 -18.09 -6.17 -21.77
CA PHE A 643 -17.01 -5.85 -22.71
C PHE A 643 -16.70 -4.34 -22.81
N ASN A 644 -16.72 -3.62 -21.68
CA ASN A 644 -16.41 -2.18 -21.59
C ASN A 644 -17.30 -1.28 -22.47
N GLN A 645 -18.52 -1.72 -22.77
CA GLN A 645 -19.46 -0.91 -23.55
C GLN A 645 -20.24 0.03 -22.63
N ILE A 646 -20.35 1.31 -22.99
CA ILE A 646 -21.13 2.28 -22.22
C ILE A 646 -22.59 2.18 -22.62
N LYS A 647 -23.45 1.77 -21.68
CA LYS A 647 -24.89 1.62 -21.86
C LYS A 647 -25.65 2.90 -21.56
N VAL A 648 -26.63 3.18 -22.41
CA VAL A 648 -27.70 4.16 -22.19
C VAL A 648 -29.03 3.51 -22.54
N LYS A 649 -29.92 3.34 -21.55
CA LYS A 649 -31.13 2.52 -21.67
C LYS A 649 -30.80 1.08 -22.13
N SER A 650 -31.35 0.67 -23.27
CA SER A 650 -31.15 -0.62 -23.91
C SER A 650 -30.07 -0.60 -25.01
N PHE A 651 -29.38 0.52 -25.19
CA PHE A 651 -28.38 0.75 -26.24
C PHE A 651 -27.00 0.98 -25.65
N CYS A 652 -25.98 0.90 -26.50
CA CYS A 652 -24.59 1.23 -26.17
C CYS A 652 -24.11 2.42 -27.01
N LEU A 653 -23.15 3.18 -26.49
CA LEU A 653 -22.47 4.23 -27.25
C LEU A 653 -21.52 3.61 -28.28
N GLY A 654 -21.62 4.03 -29.53
CA GLY A 654 -20.80 3.53 -30.62
C GLY A 654 -20.41 4.62 -31.60
N VAL A 655 -19.26 4.42 -32.25
CA VAL A 655 -18.73 5.36 -33.25
C VAL A 655 -19.45 5.17 -34.58
N ASN A 656 -19.84 6.27 -35.23
CA ASN A 656 -20.49 6.22 -36.53
C ASN A 656 -19.56 5.61 -37.59
N GLY A 657 -20.07 4.64 -38.35
CA GLY A 657 -19.28 3.92 -39.34
C GLY A 657 -18.20 3.00 -38.77
N GLY A 658 -18.10 2.85 -37.44
CA GLY A 658 -17.22 1.89 -36.78
C GLY A 658 -15.72 2.11 -37.01
N LYS A 659 -15.28 3.35 -37.22
CA LYS A 659 -13.86 3.70 -37.46
C LYS A 659 -13.34 4.69 -36.43
N ASN A 660 -12.11 4.50 -35.96
CA ASN A 660 -11.46 5.35 -34.97
C ASN A 660 -10.75 6.57 -35.62
N VAL A 661 -11.54 7.47 -36.22
CA VAL A 661 -11.03 8.61 -36.99
C VAL A 661 -11.49 9.95 -36.42
N GLU A 662 -10.63 10.97 -36.57
CA GLU A 662 -10.91 12.37 -36.20
C GLU A 662 -12.25 12.85 -36.78
N GLY A 663 -13.12 13.41 -35.93
CA GLY A 663 -14.43 13.93 -36.29
C GLY A 663 -15.55 12.89 -36.42
N ALA A 664 -15.30 11.61 -36.14
CA ALA A 664 -16.35 10.60 -36.18
C ALA A 664 -17.37 10.83 -35.05
N MET A 665 -18.64 10.97 -35.43
CA MET A 665 -19.76 11.22 -34.51
C MET A 665 -20.09 10.00 -33.65
N ILE A 666 -20.59 10.23 -32.43
CA ILE A 666 -20.97 9.17 -31.48
C ILE A 666 -22.50 9.05 -31.44
N TYR A 667 -23.01 7.81 -31.48
CA TYR A 667 -24.45 7.52 -31.48
C TYR A 667 -24.81 6.38 -30.52
N ARG A 668 -26.08 6.34 -30.13
CA ARG A 668 -26.72 5.15 -29.57
C ARG A 668 -26.87 4.07 -30.64
N GLN A 669 -26.31 2.90 -30.39
CA GLN A 669 -26.38 1.73 -31.26
C GLN A 669 -26.74 0.48 -30.43
N ASP A 670 -27.16 -0.60 -31.08
CA ASP A 670 -27.34 -1.88 -30.38
C ASP A 670 -26.01 -2.31 -29.75
N CYS A 671 -26.05 -2.80 -28.51
CA CYS A 671 -24.86 -3.35 -27.87
C CYS A 671 -24.34 -4.55 -28.66
N ALA A 672 -23.02 -4.62 -28.85
CA ALA A 672 -22.38 -5.64 -29.67
C ALA A 672 -21.85 -6.82 -28.84
N THR A 673 -21.63 -7.93 -29.55
CA THR A 673 -20.94 -9.14 -29.07
C THR A 673 -19.96 -9.63 -30.14
N GLY A 674 -18.90 -10.34 -29.77
CA GLY A 674 -17.90 -10.85 -30.72
C GLY A 674 -17.04 -9.74 -31.34
N SER A 675 -16.67 -9.87 -32.62
CA SER A 675 -15.73 -8.94 -33.29
C SER A 675 -16.24 -7.50 -33.44
N ALA A 676 -17.54 -7.25 -33.25
CA ALA A 676 -18.12 -5.91 -33.33
C ALA A 676 -17.98 -5.09 -32.02
N VAL A 677 -17.52 -5.71 -30.93
CA VAL A 677 -17.37 -5.10 -29.59
C VAL A 677 -16.41 -3.91 -29.61
N ALA A 678 -15.24 -4.05 -30.27
CA ALA A 678 -14.20 -3.02 -30.29
C ALA A 678 -14.69 -1.65 -30.78
N SER A 679 -15.75 -1.60 -31.60
CA SER A 679 -16.32 -0.34 -32.11
C SER A 679 -17.22 0.42 -31.13
N LYS A 680 -17.47 -0.16 -29.96
CA LYS A 680 -18.43 0.29 -28.95
C LYS A 680 -17.88 0.20 -27.52
N SER A 681 -16.58 -0.07 -27.40
CA SER A 681 -15.89 -0.21 -26.12
C SER A 681 -15.11 1.06 -25.79
N TRP A 682 -15.15 1.43 -24.53
CA TRP A 682 -14.59 2.69 -24.02
C TRP A 682 -13.94 2.45 -22.67
N TYR A 683 -12.86 3.17 -22.39
CA TYR A 683 -12.39 3.37 -21.02
C TYR A 683 -12.58 4.82 -20.62
N TYR A 684 -12.67 5.08 -19.33
CA TYR A 684 -12.81 6.41 -18.78
C TYR A 684 -11.56 6.72 -17.93
N GLU A 685 -10.75 7.66 -18.41
CA GLU A 685 -9.41 7.98 -17.88
C GLU A 685 -9.20 9.50 -17.96
N GLY A 686 -8.69 10.12 -16.89
CA GLY A 686 -8.41 11.56 -16.85
C GLY A 686 -9.64 12.42 -17.16
N GLN A 687 -10.82 12.01 -16.67
CA GLN A 687 -12.13 12.61 -16.99
C GLN A 687 -12.56 12.52 -18.46
N LYS A 688 -11.97 11.63 -19.27
CA LYS A 688 -12.29 11.50 -20.70
C LYS A 688 -12.80 10.12 -21.02
N PHE A 689 -13.73 10.07 -21.96
CA PHE A 689 -14.14 8.82 -22.59
C PHE A 689 -13.23 8.50 -23.77
N VAL A 690 -12.44 7.44 -23.65
CA VAL A 690 -11.45 7.06 -24.65
C VAL A 690 -11.89 5.80 -25.39
N SER A 691 -11.81 5.83 -26.72
CA SER A 691 -12.16 4.71 -27.60
C SER A 691 -11.17 3.55 -27.44
N GLN A 692 -11.66 2.32 -27.25
CA GLN A 692 -10.84 1.09 -27.25
C GLN A 692 -10.65 0.48 -28.65
N MET A 693 -11.14 1.14 -29.70
CA MET A 693 -10.98 0.65 -31.06
C MET A 693 -9.52 0.73 -31.51
N GLU A 694 -9.01 -0.33 -32.12
CA GLU A 694 -7.63 -0.40 -32.66
C GLU A 694 -7.29 0.81 -33.56
N GLY A 695 -6.11 1.39 -33.36
CA GLY A 695 -5.65 2.59 -34.06
C GLY A 695 -5.18 3.69 -33.12
N GLU A 696 -5.07 4.93 -33.63
CA GLU A 696 -4.65 6.09 -32.84
C GLU A 696 -5.64 6.41 -31.71
N LYS A 697 -5.15 6.75 -30.51
CA LYS A 697 -5.98 7.05 -29.33
C LYS A 697 -6.90 8.25 -29.61
N ARG A 698 -8.21 8.08 -29.43
CA ARG A 698 -9.23 9.13 -29.63
C ARG A 698 -10.17 9.25 -28.44
N CYS A 699 -10.51 10.48 -28.10
CA CYS A 699 -11.37 10.86 -26.98
C CYS A 699 -12.69 11.44 -27.49
N ILE A 700 -13.78 11.24 -26.74
CA ILE A 700 -15.03 11.97 -26.96
C ILE A 700 -14.78 13.46 -26.66
N ALA A 701 -15.16 14.33 -27.58
CA ALA A 701 -15.01 15.77 -27.44
C ALA A 701 -16.25 16.51 -27.92
N MET A 702 -16.60 17.62 -27.26
CA MET A 702 -17.60 18.55 -27.78
C MET A 702 -17.04 19.35 -28.96
N ILE A 703 -17.58 19.12 -30.15
CA ILE A 703 -17.14 19.78 -31.40
C ILE A 703 -17.80 21.14 -31.62
N ASP A 704 -18.96 21.38 -31.02
CA ASP A 704 -19.62 22.69 -30.91
C ASP A 704 -20.26 22.85 -29.52
N ASP A 705 -21.27 23.71 -29.35
CA ASP A 705 -21.94 23.92 -28.06
C ASP A 705 -22.91 22.78 -27.70
N ASP A 706 -23.27 21.93 -28.67
CA ASP A 706 -24.27 20.88 -28.53
C ASP A 706 -23.66 19.48 -28.72
N PHE A 707 -22.99 19.21 -29.86
CA PHE A 707 -22.67 17.88 -30.36
C PHE A 707 -21.27 17.36 -29.98
N MET A 708 -21.16 16.03 -29.93
CA MET A 708 -19.91 15.32 -29.62
C MET A 708 -19.41 14.42 -30.76
N ALA A 709 -18.09 14.40 -30.95
CA ALA A 709 -17.39 13.52 -31.89
C ALA A 709 -16.04 13.07 -31.32
N LEU A 710 -15.36 12.16 -32.03
CA LEU A 710 -13.99 11.76 -31.71
C LEU A 710 -12.98 12.86 -32.06
N LYS A 711 -12.03 13.09 -31.16
CA LYS A 711 -10.86 13.95 -31.34
C LYS A 711 -9.58 13.25 -30.87
N SER A 712 -8.42 13.67 -31.38
CA SER A 712 -7.13 13.33 -30.74
C SER A 712 -7.18 13.70 -29.25
N CYS A 713 -6.80 12.77 -28.38
CA CYS A 713 -6.81 13.01 -26.94
C CYS A 713 -5.80 14.10 -26.55
N ASN A 714 -6.25 15.09 -25.77
CA ASN A 714 -5.42 16.18 -25.24
C ASN A 714 -5.81 16.42 -23.77
N ASP A 715 -4.82 16.44 -22.87
CA ASP A 715 -5.02 16.59 -21.41
C ASP A 715 -5.52 17.97 -21.00
N ASP A 716 -5.24 19.01 -21.78
CA ASP A 716 -5.66 20.39 -21.48
C ASP A 716 -7.00 20.78 -22.13
N ASP A 717 -7.60 19.90 -22.93
CA ASP A 717 -8.81 20.22 -23.67
C ASP A 717 -10.08 19.97 -22.85
N LYS A 718 -10.62 21.03 -22.25
CA LYS A 718 -11.89 21.01 -21.51
C LYS A 718 -13.08 20.51 -22.31
N ALA A 719 -13.02 20.51 -23.64
CA ALA A 719 -14.06 19.93 -24.49
C ALA A 719 -14.11 18.39 -24.41
N GLN A 720 -13.02 17.77 -23.96
CA GLN A 720 -12.85 16.31 -23.83
C GLN A 720 -13.09 15.81 -22.40
N GLN A 721 -13.06 16.72 -21.43
CA GLN A 721 -13.20 16.42 -20.01
C GLN A 721 -14.66 16.49 -19.56
N PHE A 722 -15.11 15.43 -18.90
CA PHE A 722 -16.43 15.28 -18.32
C PHE A 722 -16.25 14.81 -16.89
N SER A 723 -16.82 15.51 -15.91
CA SER A 723 -16.79 15.09 -14.51
C SER A 723 -18.00 14.23 -14.19
N TYR A 724 -17.81 13.16 -13.42
CA TYR A 724 -18.93 12.46 -12.81
C TYR A 724 -19.68 13.44 -11.91
N THR A 725 -20.99 13.50 -12.10
CA THR A 725 -21.86 14.22 -11.18
C THR A 725 -22.92 13.24 -10.70
N GLU A 726 -22.91 12.99 -9.40
CA GLU A 726 -24.17 12.70 -8.73
C GLU A 726 -25.00 13.95 -8.92
N ILE A 727 -25.87 13.90 -9.93
CA ILE A 727 -27.12 14.63 -9.83
C ILE A 727 -27.75 13.96 -8.63
N PRO A 728 -27.79 14.60 -7.44
CA PRO A 728 -28.36 13.95 -6.27
C PRO A 728 -29.71 13.38 -6.68
N ASP A 729 -30.19 12.37 -5.95
CA ASP A 729 -31.61 12.42 -5.62
C ASP A 729 -31.80 13.75 -4.89
N SER A 730 -31.85 14.84 -5.66
CA SER A 730 -32.73 15.92 -5.35
C SER A 730 -34.00 15.14 -5.07
N GLY A 731 -34.38 15.01 -3.80
CA GLY A 731 -34.90 16.17 -3.11
C GLY A 731 -35.85 17.05 -3.95
N TYR A 732 -36.20 16.67 -5.17
CA TYR A 732 -37.49 16.93 -5.71
C TYR A 732 -38.34 15.83 -5.10
N PRO A 733 -39.19 16.17 -4.12
CA PRO A 733 -40.21 15.23 -3.70
C PRO A 733 -40.91 14.75 -4.98
N LEU A 734 -41.52 13.55 -4.93
CA LEU A 734 -42.70 13.25 -5.75
C LEU A 734 -43.38 14.58 -6.08
N SER A 735 -43.34 15.02 -7.35
CA SER A 735 -43.74 16.35 -7.81
C SER A 735 -44.59 17.11 -6.77
N PRO A 736 -44.14 18.24 -6.20
CA PRO A 736 -44.96 18.95 -5.22
C PRO A 736 -46.23 19.53 -5.84
N ASN A 737 -46.47 19.34 -7.14
CA ASN A 737 -47.64 19.83 -7.84
C ASN A 737 -48.29 18.67 -8.62
N SER A 738 -48.75 17.65 -7.91
CA SER A 738 -49.85 16.80 -8.39
C SER A 738 -51.09 17.04 -7.52
N GLY A 739 -51.50 18.30 -7.52
CA GLY A 739 -52.55 18.82 -6.66
C GLY A 739 -53.81 19.22 -7.43
N LEU A 740 -54.85 19.50 -6.66
CA LEU A 740 -55.97 20.30 -7.12
C LEU A 740 -55.62 21.77 -6.88
N PHE A 741 -55.65 22.58 -7.93
CA PHE A 741 -55.34 24.02 -7.84
C PHE A 741 -56.64 24.81 -7.85
N GLN A 742 -56.98 25.38 -6.69
CA GLN A 742 -58.17 26.18 -6.48
C GLN A 742 -57.91 27.65 -6.83
N SER A 743 -58.81 28.29 -7.57
CA SER A 743 -58.72 29.72 -7.85
C SER A 743 -58.97 30.54 -6.58
N ARG A 744 -58.12 31.54 -6.31
CA ARG A 744 -58.35 32.51 -5.21
C ARG A 744 -59.52 33.44 -5.51
N ALA A 745 -59.74 33.78 -6.77
CA ALA A 745 -60.87 34.60 -7.19
C ALA A 745 -62.22 33.89 -7.05
N THR A 746 -62.26 32.57 -7.20
CA THR A 746 -63.49 31.75 -7.03
C THR A 746 -63.23 30.56 -6.10
N PRO A 747 -63.22 30.77 -4.77
CA PRO A 747 -63.02 29.71 -3.80
C PRO A 747 -64.02 28.57 -3.96
N GLY A 748 -63.56 27.33 -3.80
CA GLY A 748 -64.35 26.11 -4.07
C GLY A 748 -64.24 25.58 -5.50
N TYR A 749 -63.63 26.33 -6.43
CA TYR A 749 -63.48 25.93 -7.83
C TYR A 749 -62.00 25.75 -8.21
N CYS A 750 -61.70 24.59 -8.79
CA CYS A 750 -60.38 24.14 -9.21
C CYS A 750 -60.24 24.12 -10.73
N LEU A 751 -59.02 24.24 -11.22
CA LEU A 751 -58.69 24.08 -12.65
C LEU A 751 -59.20 22.72 -13.18
N GLY A 752 -59.87 22.72 -14.34
CA GLY A 752 -60.39 21.50 -14.95
C GLY A 752 -61.02 21.67 -16.33
N GLN A 753 -61.41 20.57 -16.97
CA GLN A 753 -62.07 20.60 -18.28
C GLN A 753 -63.61 20.64 -18.13
N ASP A 754 -64.28 21.54 -18.86
CA ASP A 754 -65.74 21.57 -18.97
C ASP A 754 -66.23 20.45 -19.91
N PRO A 755 -67.10 19.53 -19.45
CA PRO A 755 -67.56 18.39 -20.26
C PRO A 755 -68.59 18.76 -21.34
N THR A 756 -69.23 19.93 -21.23
CA THR A 756 -70.22 20.45 -22.19
C THR A 756 -69.59 21.25 -23.33
N LEU A 757 -68.44 21.87 -23.09
CA LEU A 757 -67.71 22.71 -24.05
C LEU A 757 -66.36 22.07 -24.37
N LYS A 758 -66.36 21.05 -25.25
CA LYS A 758 -65.23 20.15 -25.55
C LYS A 758 -63.88 20.80 -25.96
N ILE A 759 -63.74 22.14 -25.97
CA ILE A 759 -62.58 22.83 -26.55
C ILE A 759 -62.15 24.10 -25.78
N LEU A 760 -62.71 24.43 -24.61
CA LEU A 760 -62.27 25.64 -23.86
C LEU A 760 -62.11 25.36 -22.36
N THR A 761 -60.95 25.71 -21.80
CA THR A 761 -60.54 25.47 -20.40
C THR A 761 -61.35 26.30 -19.41
N GLY A 762 -61.78 25.73 -18.28
CA GLY A 762 -62.48 26.46 -17.22
C GLY A 762 -62.05 26.09 -15.79
N ILE A 763 -62.68 26.71 -14.79
CA ILE A 763 -62.65 26.28 -13.39
C ILE A 763 -63.96 25.55 -13.05
N ARG A 764 -63.91 24.52 -12.21
CA ARG A 764 -65.06 23.69 -11.80
C ARG A 764 -65.01 23.38 -10.31
N LYS A 765 -66.14 23.02 -9.67
CA LYS A 765 -66.13 22.65 -8.25
C LYS A 765 -65.06 21.57 -7.98
N CYS A 766 -64.23 21.81 -6.97
CA CYS A 766 -63.20 20.85 -6.55
C CYS A 766 -63.87 19.55 -6.11
N GLN A 767 -63.43 18.41 -6.65
CA GLN A 767 -63.95 17.07 -6.34
C GLN A 767 -62.79 16.09 -6.10
N THR A 768 -63.00 15.12 -5.22
CA THR A 768 -62.02 14.11 -4.82
C THR A 768 -62.03 12.88 -5.73
N GLY A 769 -60.86 12.50 -6.23
CA GLY A 769 -60.62 11.36 -7.12
C GLY A 769 -59.55 11.71 -8.17
N ASP A 770 -58.80 10.73 -8.68
CA ASP A 770 -57.63 10.90 -9.57
C ASP A 770 -57.90 11.64 -10.90
N ALA A 771 -59.13 12.09 -11.14
CA ALA A 771 -59.61 12.58 -12.42
C ALA A 771 -59.26 14.04 -12.75
N TYR A 772 -58.57 14.79 -11.87
CA TYR A 772 -58.29 16.22 -12.10
C TYR A 772 -56.98 16.72 -11.47
N LYS A 773 -55.98 15.84 -11.30
CA LYS A 773 -54.66 16.25 -10.85
C LYS A 773 -53.93 16.91 -12.01
N ILE A 774 -53.43 18.12 -11.79
CA ILE A 774 -52.48 18.76 -12.71
C ILE A 774 -51.12 18.19 -12.36
N THR A 775 -50.51 17.45 -13.27
CA THR A 775 -49.12 16.99 -13.13
C THR A 775 -48.24 17.81 -14.05
N MET A 776 -47.23 18.47 -13.48
CA MET A 776 -46.12 19.07 -14.23
C MET A 776 -45.10 17.96 -14.48
N GLU A 777 -45.04 17.40 -15.69
CA GLU A 777 -44.04 16.37 -16.00
C GLU A 777 -42.67 16.98 -16.32
N PRO A 778 -41.55 16.29 -15.97
CA PRO A 778 -40.20 16.87 -16.07
C PRO A 778 -39.55 16.67 -17.45
N ASN A 779 -40.33 16.25 -18.46
CA ASN A 779 -39.90 15.90 -19.81
C ASN A 779 -39.50 17.12 -20.67
N GLY A 780 -38.66 18.01 -20.15
CA GLY A 780 -38.08 19.14 -20.89
C GLY A 780 -39.04 20.27 -21.27
N TYR A 781 -40.35 19.98 -21.33
CA TYR A 781 -41.37 20.92 -21.82
C TYR A 781 -42.30 21.46 -20.73
N GLN A 782 -42.20 21.04 -19.45
CA GLN A 782 -43.02 21.51 -18.33
C GLN A 782 -44.53 21.68 -18.65
N SER A 783 -45.16 20.61 -19.14
CA SER A 783 -46.56 20.63 -19.55
C SER A 783 -47.50 20.47 -18.36
N MET A 784 -48.55 21.29 -18.30
CA MET A 784 -49.66 21.11 -17.35
C MET A 784 -50.58 20.00 -17.87
N ILE A 785 -50.47 18.80 -17.29
CA ILE A 785 -51.27 17.64 -17.71
C ILE A 785 -52.46 17.44 -16.79
N LEU A 786 -53.67 17.48 -17.34
CA LEU A 786 -54.90 17.07 -16.68
C LEU A 786 -55.14 15.58 -16.96
N ARG A 787 -55.07 14.76 -15.91
CA ARG A 787 -55.31 13.31 -16.01
C ARG A 787 -56.76 12.97 -15.70
N TYR A 788 -57.48 12.34 -16.63
CA TYR A 788 -58.84 11.84 -16.42
C TYR A 788 -58.88 10.30 -16.47
N GLY A 789 -58.96 9.67 -15.30
CA GLY A 789 -58.90 8.20 -15.19
C GLY A 789 -57.55 7.63 -15.65
N THR A 790 -57.51 6.34 -15.99
CA THR A 790 -56.25 5.62 -16.24
C THR A 790 -55.62 5.82 -17.63
N ASN A 791 -56.30 6.46 -18.59
CA ASN A 791 -55.90 6.37 -20.01
C ASN A 791 -56.08 7.65 -20.87
N ARG A 792 -56.28 8.85 -20.30
CA ARG A 792 -56.23 10.10 -21.10
C ARG A 792 -55.47 11.22 -20.38
N ASN A 793 -54.37 11.66 -21.01
CA ASN A 793 -53.60 12.84 -20.64
C ASN A 793 -53.97 13.98 -21.59
N ASN A 794 -54.65 15.00 -21.09
CA ASN A 794 -54.86 16.24 -21.82
C ASN A 794 -53.91 17.32 -21.30
N CYS A 795 -53.25 18.07 -22.18
CA CYS A 795 -52.30 19.12 -21.86
C CYS A 795 -52.96 20.51 -22.02
N VAL A 796 -52.64 21.45 -21.14
CA VAL A 796 -52.97 22.88 -21.34
C VAL A 796 -52.00 23.46 -22.36
N TYR A 797 -52.53 23.97 -23.48
CA TYR A 797 -51.74 24.67 -24.47
C TYR A 797 -52.41 25.97 -24.91
N VAL A 798 -51.59 26.90 -25.38
CA VAL A 798 -52.03 28.13 -26.04
C VAL A 798 -51.60 28.01 -27.51
N PRO A 799 -52.51 28.15 -28.49
CA PRO A 799 -52.15 28.06 -29.90
C PRO A 799 -51.04 29.06 -30.25
N SER A 800 -50.00 28.59 -30.95
CA SER A 800 -48.75 29.33 -31.23
C SER A 800 -48.91 30.66 -31.96
N THR A 801 -50.08 30.93 -32.54
CA THR A 801 -50.42 32.21 -33.19
C THR A 801 -50.97 33.28 -32.23
N SER A 802 -51.07 33.01 -30.91
CA SER A 802 -51.84 33.85 -29.98
C SER A 802 -51.22 34.06 -28.59
N ASN A 803 -49.98 34.55 -28.50
CA ASN A 803 -49.34 34.87 -27.20
C ASN A 803 -49.76 36.24 -26.60
N ALA A 804 -50.85 36.84 -27.10
CA ALA A 804 -51.33 38.14 -26.66
C ALA A 804 -52.12 38.09 -25.35
N ASN A 805 -52.25 39.25 -24.70
CA ASN A 805 -53.19 39.42 -23.59
C ASN A 805 -54.62 39.18 -24.09
N GLY A 806 -55.40 38.35 -23.41
CA GLY A 806 -56.76 38.00 -23.81
C GLY A 806 -56.89 36.69 -24.59
N SER A 807 -55.79 35.96 -24.81
CA SER A 807 -55.81 34.71 -25.58
C SER A 807 -56.33 33.54 -24.75
N PRO A 808 -57.27 32.72 -25.28
CA PRO A 808 -57.83 31.60 -24.54
C PRO A 808 -56.80 30.46 -24.38
N ALA A 809 -56.75 29.87 -23.18
CA ALA A 809 -56.08 28.59 -22.97
C ALA A 809 -57.01 27.42 -23.37
N ILE A 810 -56.44 26.30 -23.82
CA ILE A 810 -57.22 25.14 -24.29
C ILE A 810 -56.62 23.83 -23.75
N PHE A 811 -57.47 22.82 -23.45
CA PHE A 811 -57.05 21.45 -23.13
C PHE A 811 -57.14 20.56 -24.39
N GLY A 812 -56.04 19.90 -24.77
CA GLY A 812 -55.98 18.98 -25.92
C GLY A 812 -55.10 17.76 -25.66
N ASN A 813 -55.05 16.81 -26.60
CA ASN A 813 -54.24 15.60 -26.45
C ASN A 813 -52.74 15.94 -26.42
N CYS A 814 -52.00 15.34 -25.51
CA CYS A 814 -50.56 15.53 -25.37
C CYS A 814 -49.79 14.80 -26.49
N SER A 815 -49.82 15.31 -27.73
CA SER A 815 -49.04 14.76 -28.85
C SER A 815 -47.78 15.57 -29.14
N ALA A 816 -46.72 14.89 -29.59
CA ALA A 816 -45.39 15.47 -29.84
C ALA A 816 -45.40 16.64 -30.85
N GLN A 817 -46.41 16.69 -31.74
CA GLN A 817 -46.55 17.74 -32.75
C GLN A 817 -46.93 19.10 -32.17
N TYR A 818 -47.47 19.15 -30.94
CA TYR A 818 -47.85 20.39 -30.25
C TYR A 818 -46.92 20.72 -29.07
N THR A 819 -46.02 19.81 -28.68
CA THR A 819 -45.13 19.97 -27.51
C THR A 819 -43.90 20.84 -27.80
N GLU A 820 -43.46 20.95 -29.05
CA GLU A 820 -42.28 21.76 -29.39
C GLU A 820 -42.55 23.28 -29.42
N GLN A 821 -43.82 23.73 -29.42
CA GLN A 821 -44.15 25.15 -29.66
C GLN A 821 -45.33 25.72 -28.83
N GLY A 822 -45.71 25.18 -27.67
CA GLY A 822 -46.86 25.78 -26.96
C GLY A 822 -47.20 25.37 -25.52
N MET A 823 -46.39 24.54 -24.86
CA MET A 823 -46.84 23.80 -23.67
C MET A 823 -46.02 24.00 -22.40
N SER A 824 -45.17 25.03 -22.30
CA SER A 824 -44.28 25.19 -21.15
C SER A 824 -44.79 26.20 -20.14
N TRP A 825 -44.99 25.73 -18.90
CA TRP A 825 -45.50 26.52 -17.78
C TRP A 825 -44.57 26.42 -16.57
N THR A 826 -44.44 27.52 -15.83
CA THR A 826 -43.85 27.54 -14.48
C THR A 826 -44.93 27.87 -13.48
N TYR A 827 -44.96 27.20 -12.33
CA TYR A 827 -45.80 27.62 -11.21
C TYR A 827 -44.94 28.37 -10.19
N GLN A 828 -45.22 29.65 -10.00
CA GLN A 828 -44.47 30.51 -9.09
C GLN A 828 -45.40 31.53 -8.43
N ASP A 829 -45.26 31.69 -7.10
CA ASP A 829 -46.02 32.67 -6.30
C ASP A 829 -47.55 32.58 -6.50
N GLY A 830 -48.07 31.35 -6.62
CA GLY A 830 -49.48 31.07 -6.85
C GLY A 830 -49.95 31.27 -8.30
N LYS A 831 -49.06 31.57 -9.25
CA LYS A 831 -49.43 31.85 -10.65
C LYS A 831 -48.86 30.78 -11.58
N PHE A 832 -49.61 30.44 -12.63
CA PHE A 832 -49.08 29.66 -13.76
C PHE A 832 -48.58 30.62 -14.85
N VAL A 833 -47.27 30.68 -15.02
CA VAL A 833 -46.57 31.58 -15.96
C VAL A 833 -46.20 30.80 -17.21
N SER A 834 -46.55 31.31 -18.38
CA SER A 834 -46.14 30.70 -19.65
C SER A 834 -44.67 31.00 -19.96
N LYS A 835 -43.85 29.96 -20.12
CA LYS A 835 -42.43 30.12 -20.52
C LYS A 835 -42.26 30.61 -21.96
N MET A 836 -43.26 30.42 -22.81
CA MET A 836 -43.25 30.83 -24.21
C MET A 836 -43.74 32.26 -24.43
N ALA A 837 -44.76 32.70 -23.68
CA ALA A 837 -45.36 34.02 -23.83
C ALA A 837 -44.73 35.10 -22.93
N GLY A 838 -43.66 34.77 -22.19
CA GLY A 838 -42.94 35.70 -21.31
C GLY A 838 -43.69 35.97 -20.00
N ASN A 839 -43.81 37.25 -19.60
CA ASN A 839 -44.50 37.70 -18.38
C ASN A 839 -46.03 37.58 -18.46
N ARG A 840 -46.53 36.41 -18.87
CA ARG A 840 -47.95 36.11 -19.06
C ARG A 840 -48.40 35.00 -18.12
N CYS A 841 -49.47 35.28 -17.40
CA CYS A 841 -50.04 34.41 -16.39
C CYS A 841 -51.42 33.94 -16.80
N LEU A 842 -51.77 32.72 -16.42
CA LEU A 842 -53.12 32.19 -16.58
C LEU A 842 -54.08 32.94 -15.64
N ALA A 843 -55.18 33.45 -16.18
CA ALA A 843 -56.17 34.24 -15.44
C ALA A 843 -57.59 33.71 -15.67
N VAL A 844 -58.43 33.75 -14.62
CA VAL A 844 -59.87 33.48 -14.69
C VAL A 844 -60.61 34.75 -15.13
N ILE A 845 -61.47 34.68 -16.15
CA ILE A 845 -62.17 35.89 -16.65
C ILE A 845 -63.52 36.15 -15.95
N SER A 846 -64.18 35.10 -15.46
CA SER A 846 -65.57 35.19 -14.97
C SER A 846 -65.95 33.94 -14.17
N PRO A 847 -66.90 33.99 -13.21
CA PRO A 847 -67.25 32.85 -12.35
C PRO A 847 -67.84 31.64 -13.11
N VAL A 848 -67.94 31.70 -14.44
CA VAL A 848 -68.31 30.60 -15.33
C VAL A 848 -67.35 30.50 -16.52
N SER A 849 -66.30 29.72 -16.27
CA SER A 849 -65.78 28.67 -17.18
C SER A 849 -64.70 28.97 -18.23
N TYR A 850 -63.95 30.09 -18.18
CA TYR A 850 -62.84 30.32 -19.13
C TYR A 850 -61.54 30.84 -18.50
N LEU A 851 -60.40 30.34 -19.01
CA LEU A 851 -59.04 30.80 -18.69
C LEU A 851 -58.40 31.48 -19.91
N GLU A 852 -57.70 32.58 -19.66
CA GLU A 852 -56.90 33.27 -20.69
C GLU A 852 -55.51 33.63 -20.19
N LEU A 853 -54.63 33.98 -21.11
CA LEU A 853 -53.36 34.63 -20.78
C LEU A 853 -53.58 36.12 -20.51
N ARG A 854 -53.13 36.58 -19.34
CA ARG A 854 -52.99 38.00 -19.01
C ARG A 854 -51.56 38.39 -18.71
N THR A 855 -51.24 39.68 -18.74
CA THR A 855 -49.98 40.16 -18.15
C THR A 855 -49.93 39.73 -16.69
N CYS A 856 -48.82 39.12 -16.26
CA CYS A 856 -48.67 38.74 -14.86
C CYS A 856 -48.76 39.96 -13.94
N ASP A 857 -49.68 39.90 -12.99
CA ASP A 857 -49.86 40.89 -11.93
C ASP A 857 -49.93 40.13 -10.59
N ASP A 858 -49.08 40.51 -9.64
CA ASP A 858 -49.03 39.87 -8.32
C ASP A 858 -50.23 40.20 -7.44
N ASN A 859 -50.95 41.28 -7.75
CA ASN A 859 -52.10 41.73 -7.00
C ASN A 859 -53.43 41.26 -7.61
N ASP A 860 -53.41 40.63 -8.78
CA ASP A 860 -54.62 40.14 -9.46
C ASP A 860 -55.02 38.76 -8.92
N PRO A 861 -56.11 38.65 -8.12
CA PRO A 861 -56.55 37.38 -7.56
C PRO A 861 -57.04 36.40 -8.63
N ASP A 862 -57.41 36.88 -9.83
CA ASP A 862 -57.84 36.03 -10.94
C ASP A 862 -56.69 35.19 -11.50
N GLN A 863 -55.44 35.58 -11.23
CA GLN A 863 -54.22 34.89 -11.65
C GLN A 863 -53.65 33.96 -10.59
N LYS A 864 -54.22 33.99 -9.37
CA LYS A 864 -53.70 33.28 -8.21
C LYS A 864 -54.50 32.00 -7.97
N PHE A 865 -53.79 30.91 -7.86
CA PHE A 865 -54.29 29.59 -7.56
C PHE A 865 -53.55 29.06 -6.33
N ASP A 866 -54.28 28.43 -5.43
CA ASP A 866 -53.71 27.74 -4.28
C ASP A 866 -53.78 26.24 -4.52
N GLU A 867 -52.66 25.56 -4.28
CA GLU A 867 -52.69 24.12 -4.20
C GLU A 867 -53.48 23.71 -2.95
N ILE A 868 -54.52 22.92 -3.13
CA ILE A 868 -55.32 22.38 -2.04
C ILE A 868 -55.13 20.88 -1.91
N LYS A 869 -54.89 20.44 -0.68
CA LYS A 869 -54.96 19.03 -0.30
C LYS A 869 -56.41 18.70 0.01
N VAL A 870 -57.11 18.07 -0.94
CA VAL A 870 -58.46 17.59 -0.67
C VAL A 870 -58.32 16.20 -0.05
N SER A 871 -58.60 16.09 1.25
CA SER A 871 -58.54 14.82 1.96
C SER A 871 -59.58 13.86 1.39
N ASN A 872 -59.09 12.80 0.75
CA ASN A 872 -59.82 11.55 0.53
C ASN A 872 -58.84 10.39 0.62
#